data_AF-A0A1G6ECK4-F1
#
_entry.id   AF-A0A1G6ECK4-F1
#
_cell.length_a   1.000
_cell.length_b   1.000
_cell.length_c   1.000
_cell.angle_alpha   90.00
_cell.angle_beta   90.00
_cell.angle_gamma   90.00
#
_symmetry.space_group_name_H-M   'P 1'
#
loop_
_entity.id
_entity.type
_entity.pdbx_description
1 polymer ?
#
loop_
_entity_poly.entity_id
_entity_poly.type
_entity_poly.pdbx_seq_one_letter_code
_entity_poly.pdbx_strand_id
1 'polypeptide(L)'
;MDFFESQERARRRSGLMVVLFIAATAGIVLTVYLLVFLLLMVEAPTAASAWREFLAMAEFLVLLGVVILFIIGSGTLFKMAQLRRGGAAVAELLGGRLLSPDSSHPDERKVLNVVEEMAIASGVPVPPVYFLDQESGINAFAAGQTPGDAVIGLTNGSARLLTRSELQAVIGHEFSHILNGDMRLNIRLMSVIHGLIILGLAGRMMLRMAVYSGGRSRDRKGSALPLVAGVGFIIVGSLGMFFGSMIKAAISRQREYLADASAVQFTRDAQAMAGVLKKIGVLSQGSRLEHQNAAQASHMFFAQGVGGFMNSLFATHPPLEERIRRVDPRWDGTYPALNEHVSPGVRDDRHAPREDFAFSGLAPAAPAEPAGAARAPRAADLTATVGQLDEAHVAHAQQLKRRIPPHLVEAAHDPVHVFAVMFALLLDKDDVVAGRQLDAIGAGFGTILKQDVLNFAAANVRPELRLPLLDLCFPALRRMPFDRYPVFQDTLQAMIKADGRVGLFEWAVHRAVLRHLEPSFEIRKSHVFGHVALHQAVLEISLILSSLAHVGARPEDVSMAFAKGAEELGLPGLSLRSEEECAIQALDQALEKLNRLRESSKRDLITACSEVIVADGMVSISQAEVLRAVCDALECPMPPLLPGQTVQE
;
A
#
# COMPACT_ATOMS: atom_id res chain seq x y z
N MET A 1 1.68 -15.06 10.39
CA MET A 1 1.32 -15.68 9.08
C MET A 1 2.44 -15.34 8.13
N ASP A 2 2.94 -16.27 7.31
CA ASP A 2 4.03 -16.01 6.36
C ASP A 2 3.59 -15.00 5.27
N PHE A 3 4.40 -13.96 5.02
CA PHE A 3 4.17 -12.94 3.99
C PHE A 3 4.04 -13.57 2.59
N PHE A 4 4.87 -14.55 2.27
CA PHE A 4 4.86 -15.17 0.94
C PHE A 4 3.57 -15.96 0.69
N GLU A 5 3.03 -16.60 1.74
CA GLU A 5 1.73 -17.26 1.67
C GLU A 5 0.58 -16.26 1.47
N SER A 6 0.62 -15.10 2.13
CA SER A 6 -0.43 -14.08 1.98
C SER A 6 -0.45 -13.53 0.55
N GLN A 7 0.72 -13.27 -0.04
CA GLN A 7 0.85 -12.89 -1.44
C GLN A 7 0.31 -13.96 -2.40
N GLU A 8 0.60 -15.25 -2.15
CA GLU A 8 0.08 -16.33 -2.99
C GLU A 8 -1.45 -16.48 -2.88
N ARG A 9 -2.01 -16.33 -1.67
CA ARG A 9 -3.46 -16.33 -1.45
C ARG A 9 -4.12 -15.16 -2.18
N ALA A 10 -3.53 -13.96 -2.17
CA ALA A 10 -4.01 -12.79 -2.92
C ALA A 10 -4.06 -13.06 -4.43
N ARG A 11 -3.06 -13.77 -4.97
CA ARG A 11 -3.04 -14.22 -6.39
C ARG A 11 -4.17 -15.19 -6.70
N ARG A 12 -4.36 -16.24 -5.89
CA ARG A 12 -5.46 -17.23 -6.09
C ARG A 12 -6.84 -16.56 -6.04
N ARG A 13 -7.04 -15.61 -5.13
CA ARG A 13 -8.27 -14.82 -5.04
C ARG A 13 -8.49 -13.89 -6.22
N SER A 14 -7.42 -13.34 -6.80
CA SER A 14 -7.53 -12.59 -8.06
C SER A 14 -8.09 -13.47 -9.20
N GLY A 15 -7.68 -14.74 -9.27
CA GLY A 15 -8.26 -15.71 -10.21
C GLY A 15 -9.73 -16.00 -9.93
N LEU A 16 -10.08 -16.26 -8.66
CA LEU A 16 -11.47 -16.47 -8.23
C LEU A 16 -12.35 -15.26 -8.58
N MET A 17 -11.86 -14.03 -8.38
CA MET A 17 -12.58 -12.81 -8.72
C MET A 17 -12.93 -12.73 -10.21
N VAL A 18 -12.03 -13.14 -11.11
CA VAL A 18 -12.31 -13.19 -12.55
C VAL A 18 -13.43 -14.20 -12.86
N VAL A 19 -13.38 -15.38 -12.24
CA VAL A 19 -14.43 -16.40 -12.39
C VAL A 19 -15.78 -15.88 -11.89
N LEU A 20 -15.80 -15.28 -10.68
CA LEU A 20 -17.01 -14.69 -10.11
C LEU A 20 -17.53 -13.52 -10.94
N PHE A 21 -16.65 -12.72 -11.53
CA PHE A 21 -17.04 -11.65 -12.44
C PHE A 21 -17.74 -12.21 -13.69
N ILE A 22 -17.13 -13.19 -14.37
CA ILE A 22 -17.75 -13.84 -15.54
C ILE A 22 -19.12 -14.42 -15.19
N ALA A 23 -19.23 -15.12 -14.05
CA ALA A 23 -20.49 -15.67 -13.56
C ALA A 23 -21.52 -14.59 -13.26
N ALA A 24 -21.12 -13.48 -12.62
CA ALA A 24 -21.98 -12.34 -12.34
C ALA A 24 -22.50 -11.68 -13.63
N THR A 25 -21.63 -11.45 -14.61
CA THR A 25 -22.02 -10.83 -15.88
C THR A 25 -22.99 -11.72 -16.66
N ALA A 26 -22.74 -13.04 -16.69
CA ALA A 26 -23.69 -14.01 -17.24
C ALA A 26 -25.01 -14.00 -16.47
N GLY A 27 -24.97 -13.97 -15.13
CA GLY A 27 -26.16 -13.88 -14.28
C GLY A 27 -27.01 -12.63 -14.54
N ILE A 28 -26.38 -11.47 -14.78
CA ILE A 28 -27.07 -10.23 -15.16
C ILE A 28 -27.79 -10.42 -16.50
N VAL A 29 -27.10 -10.93 -17.53
CA VAL A 29 -27.70 -11.16 -18.86
C VAL A 29 -28.88 -12.12 -18.77
N LEU A 30 -28.72 -13.25 -18.07
CA LEU A 30 -29.78 -14.23 -17.86
C LEU A 30 -30.99 -13.64 -17.12
N THR A 31 -30.74 -12.80 -16.11
CA THR A 31 -31.82 -12.13 -15.37
C THR A 31 -32.55 -11.12 -16.24
N VAL A 32 -31.84 -10.37 -17.10
CA VAL A 32 -32.48 -9.47 -18.07
C VAL A 32 -33.35 -10.25 -19.05
N TYR A 33 -32.87 -11.39 -19.57
CA TYR A 33 -33.66 -12.25 -20.45
C TYR A 33 -34.90 -12.79 -19.74
N LEU A 34 -34.77 -13.21 -18.48
CA LEU A 34 -35.90 -13.63 -17.65
C LEU A 34 -36.92 -12.49 -17.48
N LEU A 35 -36.48 -11.26 -17.24
CA LEU A 35 -37.37 -10.10 -17.13
C LEU A 35 -38.11 -9.82 -18.44
N VAL A 36 -37.43 -9.91 -19.59
CA VAL A 36 -38.06 -9.79 -20.91
C VAL A 36 -39.12 -10.89 -21.10
N PHE A 37 -38.79 -12.14 -20.76
CA PHE A 37 -39.73 -13.25 -20.83
C PHE A 37 -40.94 -13.08 -19.91
N LEU A 38 -40.73 -12.63 -18.67
CA LEU A 38 -41.81 -12.34 -17.72
C LEU A 38 -42.70 -11.19 -18.21
N LEU A 39 -42.14 -10.18 -18.89
CA LEU A 39 -42.92 -9.11 -19.48
C LEU A 39 -43.81 -9.61 -20.63
N LEU A 40 -43.27 -10.48 -21.51
CA LEU A 40 -44.06 -11.13 -22.55
C LEU A 40 -45.17 -12.02 -21.97
N MET A 41 -44.91 -12.69 -20.84
CA MET A 41 -45.92 -13.50 -20.14
C MET A 41 -47.12 -12.69 -19.63
N VAL A 42 -46.95 -11.39 -19.37
CA VAL A 42 -48.07 -10.52 -18.96
C VAL A 42 -48.98 -10.18 -20.14
N GLU A 43 -48.44 -10.08 -21.34
CA GLU A 43 -49.19 -9.71 -22.55
C GLU A 43 -49.74 -10.91 -23.31
N ALA A 44 -49.04 -12.05 -23.25
CA ALA A 44 -49.38 -13.23 -24.05
C ALA A 44 -50.59 -14.00 -23.49
N PRO A 45 -51.47 -14.54 -24.36
CA PRO A 45 -52.65 -15.29 -23.92
C PRO A 45 -52.33 -16.63 -23.26
N THR A 46 -51.17 -17.22 -23.54
CA THR A 46 -50.71 -18.48 -22.94
C THR A 46 -49.20 -18.49 -22.72
N ALA A 47 -48.72 -19.36 -21.84
CA ALA A 47 -47.28 -19.56 -21.66
C ALA A 47 -46.57 -20.05 -22.94
N ALA A 48 -47.24 -20.87 -23.75
CA ALA A 48 -46.70 -21.39 -25.00
C ALA A 48 -46.59 -20.30 -26.09
N SER A 49 -47.47 -19.29 -26.09
CA SER A 49 -47.34 -18.15 -27.00
C SER A 49 -46.20 -17.23 -26.57
N ALA A 50 -46.08 -16.90 -25.28
CA ALA A 50 -44.94 -16.12 -24.77
C ALA A 50 -43.59 -16.79 -25.05
N TRP A 51 -43.51 -18.13 -24.88
CA TRP A 51 -42.29 -18.88 -25.20
C TRP A 51 -41.92 -18.82 -26.69
N ARG A 52 -42.91 -18.93 -27.60
CA ARG A 52 -42.67 -18.79 -29.04
C ARG A 52 -42.22 -17.39 -29.41
N GLU A 53 -42.85 -16.36 -28.86
CA GLU A 53 -42.47 -14.96 -29.09
C GLU A 53 -41.06 -14.68 -28.57
N PHE A 54 -40.74 -15.15 -27.37
CA PHE A 54 -39.40 -15.04 -26.79
C PHE A 54 -38.33 -15.70 -27.68
N LEU A 55 -38.58 -16.91 -28.19
CA LEU A 55 -37.68 -17.57 -29.13
C LEU A 55 -37.58 -16.85 -30.48
N ALA A 56 -38.68 -16.24 -30.96
CA ALA A 56 -38.66 -15.44 -32.18
C ALA A 56 -37.79 -14.17 -32.03
N MET A 57 -37.56 -13.69 -30.80
CA MET A 57 -36.67 -12.57 -30.49
C MET A 57 -35.19 -12.97 -30.33
N ALA A 58 -34.77 -14.17 -30.74
CA ALA A 58 -33.41 -14.67 -30.51
C ALA A 58 -32.31 -13.70 -30.99
N GLU A 59 -32.43 -13.11 -32.18
CA GLU A 59 -31.45 -12.15 -32.70
C GLU A 59 -31.35 -10.89 -31.83
N PHE A 60 -32.51 -10.36 -31.39
CA PHE A 60 -32.57 -9.22 -30.49
C PHE A 60 -31.97 -9.54 -29.12
N LEU A 61 -32.28 -10.71 -28.55
CA LEU A 61 -31.72 -11.15 -27.27
C LEU A 61 -30.20 -11.28 -27.36
N VAL A 62 -29.67 -11.91 -28.42
CA VAL A 62 -28.21 -12.02 -28.65
C VAL A 62 -27.57 -10.63 -28.72
N LEU A 63 -28.14 -9.70 -29.50
CA LEU A 63 -27.64 -8.34 -29.58
C LEU A 63 -27.67 -7.64 -28.21
N LEU A 64 -28.77 -7.76 -27.47
CA LEU A 64 -28.93 -7.20 -26.14
C LEU A 64 -27.87 -7.74 -25.17
N GLY A 65 -27.63 -9.05 -25.16
CA GLY A 65 -26.57 -9.68 -24.37
C GLY A 65 -25.18 -9.16 -24.72
N VAL A 66 -24.85 -9.09 -26.02
CA VAL A 66 -23.57 -8.54 -26.50
C VAL A 66 -23.39 -7.08 -26.07
N VAL A 67 -24.43 -6.25 -26.16
CA VAL A 67 -24.39 -4.85 -25.73
C VAL A 67 -24.17 -4.74 -24.22
N ILE A 68 -24.87 -5.53 -23.40
CA ILE A 68 -24.67 -5.55 -21.94
C ILE A 68 -23.23 -5.96 -21.60
N LEU A 69 -22.72 -7.03 -22.22
CA LEU A 69 -21.34 -7.50 -22.03
C LEU A 69 -20.33 -6.44 -22.45
N PHE A 70 -20.56 -5.77 -23.57
CA PHE A 70 -19.71 -4.70 -24.07
C PHE A 70 -19.69 -3.50 -23.11
N ILE A 71 -20.84 -3.08 -22.59
CA ILE A 71 -20.92 -1.97 -21.62
C ILE A 71 -20.21 -2.32 -20.31
N ILE A 72 -20.44 -3.51 -19.77
CA ILE A 72 -19.80 -3.95 -18.52
C ILE A 72 -18.29 -4.11 -18.71
N GLY A 73 -17.86 -4.73 -19.83
CA GLY A 73 -16.46 -4.92 -20.17
C GLY A 73 -15.73 -3.60 -20.41
N SER A 74 -16.30 -2.71 -21.23
CA SER A 74 -15.72 -1.39 -21.50
C SER A 74 -15.69 -0.51 -20.24
N GLY A 75 -16.73 -0.54 -19.40
CA GLY A 75 -16.73 0.13 -18.10
C GLY A 75 -15.64 -0.37 -17.17
N THR A 76 -15.43 -1.69 -17.11
CA THR A 76 -14.34 -2.31 -16.33
C THR A 76 -12.97 -1.87 -16.84
N LEU A 77 -12.74 -1.93 -18.16
CA LEU A 77 -11.48 -1.53 -18.79
C LEU A 77 -11.20 -0.04 -18.63
N PHE A 78 -12.24 0.80 -18.78
CA PHE A 78 -12.15 2.24 -18.55
C PHE A 78 -11.74 2.53 -17.10
N LYS A 79 -12.39 1.88 -16.13
CA LYS A 79 -12.04 2.06 -14.71
C LYS A 79 -10.63 1.57 -14.40
N MET A 80 -10.26 0.43 -14.95
CA MET A 80 -8.92 -0.11 -14.82
C MET A 80 -7.88 0.87 -15.37
N ALA A 81 -8.12 1.47 -16.55
CA ALA A 81 -7.27 2.48 -17.15
C ALA A 81 -7.15 3.74 -16.27
N GLN A 82 -8.28 4.22 -15.73
CA GLN A 82 -8.32 5.37 -14.81
C GLN A 82 -7.48 5.14 -13.54
N LEU A 83 -7.47 3.91 -13.02
CA LEU A 83 -6.76 3.54 -11.79
C LEU A 83 -5.32 3.03 -12.03
N ARG A 84 -4.78 3.17 -13.25
CA ARG A 84 -3.41 2.72 -13.57
C ARG A 84 -2.32 3.51 -12.86
N ARG A 85 -2.59 4.77 -12.49
CA ARG A 85 -1.68 5.64 -11.73
C ARG A 85 -1.52 5.21 -10.25
N GLY A 86 -2.16 4.12 -9.83
CA GLY A 86 -1.95 3.56 -8.50
C GLY A 86 -2.81 4.18 -7.41
N GLY A 87 -2.26 4.28 -6.20
CA GLY A 87 -2.97 4.74 -5.01
C GLY A 87 -3.49 6.16 -5.14
N ALA A 88 -2.68 7.08 -5.68
CA ALA A 88 -3.03 8.49 -5.84
C ALA A 88 -4.33 8.67 -6.65
N ALA A 89 -4.53 7.90 -7.72
CA ALA A 89 -5.75 7.96 -8.52
C ALA A 89 -7.00 7.52 -7.75
N VAL A 90 -6.87 6.55 -6.83
CA VAL A 90 -7.98 6.13 -5.96
C VAL A 90 -8.31 7.24 -4.97
N ALA A 91 -7.30 7.83 -4.33
CA ALA A 91 -7.50 8.88 -3.34
C ALA A 91 -8.08 10.17 -3.95
N GLU A 92 -7.55 10.62 -5.09
CA GLU A 92 -8.08 11.76 -5.84
C GLU A 92 -9.52 11.51 -6.31
N LEU A 93 -9.83 10.29 -6.76
CA LEU A 93 -11.19 9.90 -7.17
C LEU A 93 -12.20 9.95 -6.02
N LEU A 94 -11.75 9.78 -4.77
CA LEU A 94 -12.56 9.91 -3.57
C LEU A 94 -12.63 11.35 -3.04
N GLY A 95 -11.99 12.31 -3.71
CA GLY A 95 -11.95 13.71 -3.29
C GLY A 95 -10.87 14.02 -2.25
N GLY A 96 -9.85 13.17 -2.13
CA GLY A 96 -8.75 13.36 -1.20
C GLY A 96 -7.84 14.52 -1.59
N ARG A 97 -7.51 15.37 -0.61
CA ARG A 97 -6.46 16.38 -0.70
C ARG A 97 -5.15 15.81 -0.20
N LEU A 98 -4.07 15.93 -0.97
CA LEU A 98 -2.73 15.52 -0.52
C LEU A 98 -2.30 16.37 0.68
N LEU A 99 -1.87 15.73 1.77
CA LEU A 99 -1.30 16.41 2.93
C LEU A 99 0.16 16.81 2.66
N SER A 100 0.50 18.01 3.09
CA SER A 100 1.85 18.55 3.02
C SER A 100 2.69 17.93 4.15
N PRO A 101 3.86 17.33 3.89
CA PRO A 101 4.73 16.77 4.94
C PRO A 101 5.17 17.80 5.99
N ASP A 102 5.23 19.08 5.60
CA ASP A 102 5.54 20.26 6.41
C ASP A 102 4.31 20.92 7.06
N SER A 103 3.14 20.25 7.08
CA SER A 103 1.92 20.82 7.67
C SER A 103 2.13 21.25 9.12
N SER A 104 1.63 22.43 9.47
CA SER A 104 1.65 22.95 10.85
C SER A 104 0.40 22.57 11.66
N HIS A 105 -0.63 21.99 11.03
CA HIS A 105 -1.88 21.65 11.70
C HIS A 105 -1.68 20.45 12.66
N PRO A 106 -2.02 20.56 13.97
CA PRO A 106 -1.71 19.52 14.95
C PRO A 106 -2.24 18.12 14.58
N ASP A 107 -3.47 18.02 14.09
CA ASP A 107 -4.04 16.74 13.68
C ASP A 107 -3.38 16.15 12.43
N GLU A 108 -3.01 16.99 11.45
CA GLU A 108 -2.32 16.53 10.24
C GLU A 108 -0.91 16.05 10.62
N ARG A 109 -0.19 16.78 11.48
CA ARG A 109 1.11 16.35 12.02
C ARG A 109 1.02 15.04 12.80
N LYS A 110 -0.03 14.86 13.62
CA LYS A 110 -0.27 13.61 14.35
C LYS A 110 -0.39 12.44 13.37
N VAL A 111 -1.15 12.60 12.28
CA VAL A 111 -1.32 11.59 11.24
C VAL A 111 0.00 11.30 10.52
N LEU A 112 0.69 12.33 10.03
CA LEU A 112 1.96 12.18 9.32
C LEU A 112 3.00 11.45 10.17
N ASN A 113 3.13 11.84 11.45
CA ASN A 113 4.03 11.18 12.38
C ASN A 113 3.74 9.68 12.53
N VAL A 114 2.47 9.31 12.71
CA VAL A 114 2.07 7.90 12.87
C VAL A 114 2.35 7.13 11.57
N VAL A 115 2.05 7.69 10.41
CA VAL A 115 2.32 7.04 9.11
C VAL A 115 3.81 6.83 8.89
N GLU A 116 4.64 7.85 9.16
CA GLU A 116 6.10 7.76 9.05
C GLU A 116 6.69 6.70 9.98
N GLU A 117 6.23 6.63 11.24
CA GLU A 117 6.68 5.62 12.19
C GLU A 117 6.36 4.20 11.72
N MET A 118 5.16 3.98 11.20
CA MET A 118 4.74 2.68 10.67
C MET A 118 5.48 2.33 9.37
N ALA A 119 5.79 3.30 8.52
CA ALA A 119 6.59 3.12 7.30
C ALA A 119 8.02 2.67 7.61
N ILE A 120 8.71 3.42 8.49
CA ILE A 120 10.08 3.08 8.91
C ILE A 120 10.10 1.70 9.57
N ALA A 121 9.14 1.41 10.44
CA ALA A 121 9.08 0.13 11.15
C ALA A 121 8.83 -1.04 10.21
N SER A 122 8.03 -0.84 9.16
CA SER A 122 7.67 -1.90 8.21
C SER A 122 8.64 -2.02 7.04
N GLY A 123 9.60 -1.11 6.91
CA GLY A 123 10.59 -1.11 5.84
C GLY A 123 9.99 -0.80 4.47
N VAL A 124 8.90 -0.03 4.42
CA VAL A 124 8.30 0.50 3.17
C VAL A 124 8.54 2.00 3.08
N PRO A 125 8.63 2.58 1.87
CA PRO A 125 8.72 4.04 1.73
C PRO A 125 7.50 4.70 2.36
N VAL A 126 7.67 5.90 2.93
CA VAL A 126 6.56 6.64 3.53
C VAL A 126 5.49 6.90 2.45
N PRO A 127 4.26 6.35 2.60
CA PRO A 127 3.20 6.55 1.63
C PRO A 127 2.64 7.98 1.75
N PRO A 128 2.33 8.66 0.63
CA PRO A 128 1.65 9.94 0.69
C PRO A 128 0.30 9.81 1.40
N VAL A 129 -0.03 10.80 2.23
CA VAL A 129 -1.28 10.83 2.98
C VAL A 129 -2.28 11.75 2.31
N TYR A 130 -3.48 11.25 2.04
CA TYR A 130 -4.60 12.00 1.50
C TYR A 130 -5.67 12.19 2.56
N PHE A 131 -6.23 13.39 2.61
CA PHE A 131 -7.22 13.78 3.59
C PHE A 131 -8.57 14.05 2.92
N LEU A 132 -9.61 13.36 3.38
CA LEU A 132 -10.99 13.53 2.93
C LEU A 132 -11.67 14.56 3.84
N ASP A 133 -11.45 15.83 3.53
CA ASP A 133 -11.87 16.97 4.37
C ASP A 133 -13.39 16.98 4.66
N GLN A 134 -14.19 16.54 3.69
CA GLN A 134 -15.66 16.58 3.76
C GLN A 134 -16.28 15.40 4.52
N GLU A 135 -15.48 14.38 4.87
CA GLU A 135 -15.99 13.13 5.43
C GLU A 135 -15.85 13.11 6.96
N SER A 136 -16.98 13.11 7.66
CA SER A 136 -17.04 13.20 9.13
C SER A 136 -17.03 11.85 9.85
N GLY A 137 -17.35 10.75 9.14
CA GLY A 137 -17.26 9.40 9.71
C GLY A 137 -15.81 8.99 9.97
N ILE A 138 -15.59 8.04 10.89
CA ILE A 138 -14.26 7.48 11.15
C ILE A 138 -13.97 6.40 10.10
N ASN A 139 -13.05 6.70 9.19
CA ASN A 139 -12.57 5.76 8.19
C ASN A 139 -11.15 6.08 7.69
N ALA A 140 -10.48 5.06 7.15
CA ALA A 140 -9.19 5.16 6.48
C ALA A 140 -9.13 4.12 5.36
N PHE A 141 -8.14 4.20 4.47
CA PHE A 141 -7.86 3.16 3.47
C PHE A 141 -6.42 3.21 2.97
N ALA A 142 -5.88 2.07 2.60
CA ALA A 142 -4.68 1.94 1.77
C ALA A 142 -5.02 1.59 0.31
N ALA A 143 -4.37 2.27 -0.64
CA ALA A 143 -4.52 2.00 -2.06
C ALA A 143 -3.17 2.08 -2.79
N GLY A 144 -2.94 1.21 -3.77
CA GLY A 144 -1.69 1.09 -4.52
C GLY A 144 -1.65 -0.20 -5.37
N GLN A 145 -0.75 -0.26 -6.35
CA GLN A 145 -0.43 -1.49 -7.08
C GLN A 145 0.74 -2.24 -6.45
N THR A 146 1.65 -1.52 -5.80
CA THR A 146 2.84 -1.97 -5.07
C THR A 146 3.00 -1.13 -3.79
N PRO A 147 3.91 -1.48 -2.87
CA PRO A 147 4.24 -0.60 -1.75
C PRO A 147 4.80 0.77 -2.17
N GLY A 148 5.46 0.86 -3.33
CA GLY A 148 6.09 2.09 -3.81
C GLY A 148 5.12 3.18 -4.30
N ASP A 149 3.94 2.78 -4.78
CA ASP A 149 2.84 3.68 -5.18
C ASP A 149 1.67 3.69 -4.19
N ALA A 150 1.89 3.14 -3.00
CA ALA A 150 0.91 3.10 -1.93
C ALA A 150 0.59 4.51 -1.42
N VAL A 151 -0.69 4.76 -1.14
CA VAL A 151 -1.18 5.96 -0.45
C VAL A 151 -2.06 5.55 0.71
N ILE A 152 -2.12 6.40 1.73
CA ILE A 152 -3.06 6.27 2.83
C ILE A 152 -4.07 7.40 2.76
N GLY A 153 -5.36 7.08 2.66
CA GLY A 153 -6.44 8.04 2.77
C GLY A 153 -7.06 8.02 4.16
N LEU A 154 -7.32 9.19 4.75
CA LEU A 154 -8.05 9.32 6.01
C LEU A 154 -9.18 10.33 5.91
N THR A 155 -10.26 10.04 6.60
CA THR A 155 -11.37 10.97 6.82
C THR A 155 -11.02 12.03 7.87
N ASN A 156 -11.72 13.17 7.81
CA ASN A 156 -11.62 14.18 8.85
C ASN A 156 -12.06 13.63 10.22
N GLY A 157 -13.04 12.73 10.24
CA GLY A 157 -13.44 11.99 11.44
C GLY A 157 -12.29 11.22 12.09
N SER A 158 -11.52 10.45 11.31
CA SER A 158 -10.38 9.70 11.83
C SER A 158 -9.28 10.60 12.42
N ALA A 159 -8.93 11.70 11.75
CA ALA A 159 -7.86 12.55 12.26
C ALA A 159 -8.26 13.30 13.53
N ARG A 160 -9.52 13.74 13.65
CA ARG A 160 -9.98 14.56 14.79
C ARG A 160 -10.46 13.74 15.99
N LEU A 161 -11.16 12.63 15.75
CA LEU A 161 -11.86 11.90 16.81
C LEU A 161 -11.01 10.78 17.44
N LEU A 162 -9.94 10.35 16.76
CA LEU A 162 -9.06 9.30 17.25
C LEU A 162 -7.91 9.89 18.08
N THR A 163 -7.64 9.24 19.20
CA THR A 163 -6.40 9.44 19.95
C THR A 163 -5.22 8.96 19.11
N ARG A 164 -4.00 9.28 19.54
CA ARG A 164 -2.80 8.86 18.81
C ARG A 164 -2.67 7.33 18.75
N SER A 165 -2.98 6.61 19.83
CA SER A 165 -2.90 5.13 19.86
C SER A 165 -3.98 4.48 19.00
N GLU A 166 -5.20 5.00 19.05
CA GLU A 166 -6.31 4.57 18.19
C GLU A 166 -6.00 4.82 16.71
N LEU A 167 -5.44 5.98 16.38
CA LEU A 167 -4.99 6.29 15.03
C LEU A 167 -3.87 5.34 14.60
N GLN A 168 -2.91 5.03 15.47
CA GLN A 168 -1.85 4.06 15.19
C GLN A 168 -2.41 2.64 14.97
N ALA A 169 -3.47 2.24 15.67
CA ALA A 169 -4.15 0.98 15.42
C ALA A 169 -4.84 0.95 14.04
N VAL A 170 -5.51 2.03 13.63
CA VAL A 170 -6.11 2.15 12.29
C VAL A 170 -5.03 2.15 11.21
N ILE A 171 -3.97 2.94 11.36
CA ILE A 171 -2.86 2.96 10.40
C ILE A 171 -2.16 1.59 10.36
N GLY A 172 -1.97 0.91 11.50
CA GLY A 172 -1.41 -0.44 11.53
C GLY A 172 -2.26 -1.46 10.78
N HIS A 173 -3.58 -1.34 10.85
CA HIS A 173 -4.50 -2.13 10.04
C HIS A 173 -4.28 -1.84 8.54
N GLU A 174 -4.20 -0.57 8.13
CA GLU A 174 -3.94 -0.21 6.73
C GLU A 174 -2.57 -0.67 6.22
N PHE A 175 -1.53 -0.61 7.06
CA PHE A 175 -0.20 -1.14 6.75
C PHE A 175 -0.22 -2.66 6.58
N SER A 176 -1.07 -3.39 7.31
CA SER A 176 -1.24 -4.81 7.09
C SER A 176 -1.74 -5.13 5.67
N HIS A 177 -2.56 -4.25 5.06
CA HIS A 177 -2.97 -4.39 3.67
C HIS A 177 -1.85 -4.05 2.68
N ILE A 178 -0.98 -3.09 3.01
CA ILE A 178 0.21 -2.81 2.21
C ILE A 178 1.12 -4.05 2.18
N LEU A 179 1.44 -4.59 3.36
CA LEU A 179 2.35 -5.71 3.52
C LEU A 179 1.76 -7.02 2.96
N ASN A 180 0.46 -7.28 3.10
CA ASN A 180 -0.14 -8.51 2.57
C ASN A 180 -0.43 -8.48 1.06
N GLY A 181 -0.10 -7.40 0.34
CA GLY A 181 -0.31 -7.29 -1.12
C GLY A 181 -1.77 -7.10 -1.53
N ASP A 182 -2.58 -6.64 -0.59
CA ASP A 182 -4.03 -6.57 -0.68
C ASP A 182 -4.53 -5.43 -1.58
N MET A 183 -3.74 -4.36 -1.70
CA MET A 183 -4.10 -3.15 -2.43
C MET A 183 -4.35 -3.41 -3.92
N ARG A 184 -3.50 -4.22 -4.58
CA ARG A 184 -3.61 -4.56 -6.01
C ARG A 184 -4.92 -5.29 -6.30
N LEU A 185 -5.25 -6.27 -5.46
CA LEU A 185 -6.52 -7.01 -5.54
C LEU A 185 -7.69 -6.05 -5.36
N ASN A 186 -7.61 -5.15 -4.38
CA ASN A 186 -8.64 -4.17 -4.11
C ASN A 186 -8.86 -3.20 -5.29
N ILE A 187 -7.82 -2.69 -5.96
CA ILE A 187 -7.98 -1.81 -7.15
C ILE A 187 -8.66 -2.55 -8.31
N ARG A 188 -8.28 -3.81 -8.55
CA ARG A 188 -8.94 -4.63 -9.59
C ARG A 188 -10.41 -4.89 -9.26
N LEU A 189 -10.69 -5.19 -7.99
CA LEU A 189 -12.05 -5.39 -7.51
C LEU A 189 -12.91 -4.12 -7.69
N MET A 190 -12.36 -2.94 -7.41
CA MET A 190 -13.01 -1.65 -7.68
C MET A 190 -13.37 -1.48 -9.16
N SER A 191 -12.46 -1.89 -10.06
CA SER A 191 -12.66 -1.81 -11.52
C SER A 191 -13.78 -2.75 -12.00
N VAL A 192 -13.77 -3.99 -11.50
CA VAL A 192 -14.80 -5.00 -11.79
C VAL A 192 -16.18 -4.54 -11.29
N ILE A 193 -16.27 -4.04 -10.06
CA ILE A 193 -17.53 -3.55 -9.49
C ILE A 193 -18.06 -2.37 -10.29
N HIS A 194 -17.19 -1.44 -10.72
CA HIS A 194 -17.59 -0.32 -11.56
C HIS A 194 -18.27 -0.80 -12.84
N GLY A 195 -17.68 -1.79 -13.53
CA GLY A 195 -18.29 -2.41 -14.70
C GLY A 195 -19.68 -2.99 -14.41
N LEU A 196 -19.84 -3.70 -13.30
CA LEU A 196 -21.14 -4.29 -12.93
C LEU A 196 -22.22 -3.22 -12.64
N ILE A 197 -21.86 -2.09 -12.05
CA ILE A 197 -22.83 -1.05 -11.65
C ILE A 197 -23.00 0.08 -12.68
N ILE A 198 -22.23 0.09 -13.77
CA ILE A 198 -22.17 1.21 -14.73
C ILE A 198 -23.54 1.54 -15.33
N LEU A 199 -24.35 0.53 -15.62
CA LEU A 199 -25.72 0.70 -16.11
C LEU A 199 -26.58 1.45 -15.08
N GLY A 200 -26.49 1.11 -13.80
CA GLY A 200 -27.21 1.81 -12.74
C GLY A 200 -26.77 3.26 -12.58
N LEU A 201 -25.46 3.54 -12.74
CA LEU A 201 -24.93 4.91 -12.73
C LEU A 201 -25.47 5.72 -13.91
N ALA A 202 -25.47 5.13 -15.11
CA ALA A 202 -26.05 5.75 -16.31
C ALA A 202 -27.55 6.02 -16.12
N GLY A 203 -28.31 5.07 -15.59
CA GLY A 203 -29.74 5.23 -15.30
C GLY A 203 -30.04 6.38 -14.34
N ARG A 204 -29.28 6.50 -13.24
CA ARG A 204 -29.41 7.65 -12.31
C ARG A 204 -29.09 8.98 -12.97
N MET A 205 -28.04 9.03 -13.80
CA MET A 205 -27.69 10.23 -14.55
C MET A 205 -28.80 10.63 -15.52
N MET A 206 -29.36 9.67 -16.26
CA MET A 206 -30.47 9.90 -17.18
C MET A 206 -31.72 10.43 -16.46
N LEU A 207 -32.08 9.85 -15.31
CA LEU A 207 -33.18 10.37 -14.50
C LEU A 207 -32.94 11.78 -14.00
N ARG A 208 -31.73 12.07 -13.50
CA ARG A 208 -31.34 13.42 -13.07
C ARG A 208 -31.49 14.41 -14.22
N MET A 209 -30.95 14.09 -15.40
CA MET A 209 -31.05 14.93 -16.59
C MET A 209 -32.49 15.10 -17.06
N ALA A 210 -33.33 14.06 -17.01
CA ALA A 210 -34.75 14.13 -17.35
C ALA A 210 -35.54 15.04 -16.40
N VAL A 211 -35.23 15.00 -15.09
CA VAL A 211 -35.85 15.88 -14.09
C VAL A 211 -35.41 17.33 -14.27
N TYR A 212 -34.12 17.60 -14.53
CA TYR A 212 -33.61 18.96 -14.77
C TYR A 212 -34.07 19.55 -16.12
N SER A 213 -34.22 18.75 -17.17
CA SER A 213 -34.69 19.22 -18.49
C SER A 213 -36.22 19.41 -18.56
N GLY A 214 -36.98 18.77 -17.66
CA GLY A 214 -38.44 18.88 -17.56
C GLY A 214 -38.96 20.26 -17.12
N GLY A 215 -38.09 21.18 -16.69
CA GLY A 215 -38.46 22.53 -16.24
C GLY A 215 -38.64 23.58 -17.34
N ARG A 216 -38.33 23.27 -18.62
CA ARG A 216 -38.26 24.30 -19.69
C ARG A 216 -39.01 24.02 -21.00
N SER A 217 -39.66 22.87 -21.18
CA SER A 217 -40.39 22.56 -22.43
C SER A 217 -41.83 22.12 -22.17
N ARG A 218 -42.76 22.79 -22.87
CA ARG A 218 -44.22 22.59 -22.78
C ARG A 218 -44.71 21.38 -23.61
N ASP A 219 -43.81 20.64 -24.27
CA ASP A 219 -44.14 19.48 -25.11
C ASP A 219 -43.97 18.15 -24.35
N ARG A 220 -45.08 17.68 -23.78
CA ARG A 220 -45.19 16.46 -22.94
C ARG A 220 -44.90 15.12 -23.64
N LYS A 221 -44.62 15.09 -24.95
CA LYS A 221 -44.44 13.83 -25.70
C LYS A 221 -42.99 13.35 -25.82
N GLY A 222 -41.99 14.18 -25.52
CA GLY A 222 -40.56 13.84 -25.65
C GLY A 222 -39.86 13.36 -24.36
N SER A 223 -40.47 13.54 -23.18
CA SER A 223 -39.81 13.31 -21.88
C SER A 223 -40.00 11.92 -21.27
N ALA A 224 -40.86 11.07 -21.85
CA ALA A 224 -41.17 9.75 -21.28
C ALA A 224 -40.10 8.69 -21.58
N LEU A 225 -39.52 8.69 -22.79
CA LEU A 225 -38.54 7.69 -23.21
C LEU A 225 -37.25 7.67 -22.35
N PRO A 226 -36.64 8.84 -22.02
CA PRO A 226 -35.46 8.87 -21.15
C PRO A 226 -35.75 8.43 -19.70
N LEU A 227 -36.99 8.66 -19.23
CA LEU A 227 -37.43 8.27 -17.90
C LEU A 227 -37.56 6.74 -17.78
N VAL A 228 -38.25 6.11 -18.74
CA VAL A 228 -38.42 4.65 -18.79
C VAL A 228 -37.07 3.95 -18.95
N ALA A 229 -36.21 4.45 -19.85
CA ALA A 229 -34.85 3.92 -20.03
C ALA A 229 -34.01 4.07 -18.76
N GLY A 230 -34.09 5.22 -18.07
CA GLY A 230 -33.38 5.47 -16.82
C GLY A 230 -33.80 4.51 -15.69
N VAL A 231 -35.10 4.24 -15.55
CA VAL A 231 -35.62 3.25 -14.59
C VAL A 231 -35.15 1.84 -14.95
N GLY A 232 -35.24 1.43 -16.21
CA GLY A 232 -34.76 0.12 -16.67
C GLY A 232 -33.28 -0.10 -16.34
N PHE A 233 -32.44 0.90 -16.60
CA PHE A 233 -31.02 0.86 -16.25
C PHE A 233 -30.75 0.80 -14.74
N ILE A 234 -31.58 1.43 -13.91
CA ILE A 234 -31.47 1.30 -12.44
C ILE A 234 -31.81 -0.12 -12.00
N ILE A 235 -32.84 -0.75 -12.58
CA ILE A 235 -33.21 -2.14 -12.27
C ILE A 235 -32.04 -3.07 -12.62
N VAL A 236 -31.48 -2.97 -13.83
CA VAL A 236 -30.33 -3.78 -14.22
C VAL A 236 -29.10 -3.47 -13.35
N GLY A 237 -28.86 -2.19 -13.06
CA GLY A 237 -27.78 -1.75 -12.17
C GLY A 237 -27.90 -2.26 -10.74
N SER A 238 -29.12 -2.51 -10.25
CA SER A 238 -29.37 -3.11 -8.93
C SER A 238 -28.89 -4.56 -8.86
N LEU A 239 -29.00 -5.31 -9.97
CA LEU A 239 -28.41 -6.66 -10.11
C LEU A 239 -26.89 -6.58 -10.06
N GLY A 240 -26.31 -5.59 -10.75
CA GLY A 240 -24.88 -5.32 -10.67
C GLY A 240 -24.41 -5.03 -9.25
N MET A 241 -25.18 -4.25 -8.47
CA MET A 241 -24.90 -3.99 -7.06
C MET A 241 -25.00 -5.26 -6.20
N PHE A 242 -26.00 -6.11 -6.46
CA PHE A 242 -26.18 -7.39 -5.78
C PHE A 242 -24.99 -8.33 -6.00
N PHE A 243 -24.64 -8.62 -7.26
CA PHE A 243 -23.51 -9.48 -7.59
C PHE A 243 -22.18 -8.87 -7.15
N GLY A 244 -21.99 -7.55 -7.33
CA GLY A 244 -20.79 -6.85 -6.86
C GLY A 244 -20.60 -6.96 -5.35
N SER A 245 -21.68 -6.92 -4.57
CA SER A 245 -21.62 -7.09 -3.11
C SER A 245 -21.29 -8.53 -2.71
N MET A 246 -21.80 -9.52 -3.44
CA MET A 246 -21.39 -10.93 -3.26
C MET A 246 -19.90 -11.14 -3.51
N ILE A 247 -19.38 -10.58 -4.61
CA ILE A 247 -17.95 -10.69 -4.95
C ILE A 247 -17.09 -10.06 -3.85
N LYS A 248 -17.45 -8.85 -3.38
CA LYS A 248 -16.76 -8.20 -2.25
C LYS A 248 -16.76 -9.06 -1.00
N ALA A 249 -17.92 -9.56 -0.59
CA ALA A 249 -18.09 -10.36 0.62
C ALA A 249 -17.32 -11.69 0.57
N ALA A 250 -17.16 -12.29 -0.62
CA ALA A 250 -16.38 -13.51 -0.83
C ALA A 250 -14.86 -13.28 -0.74
N ILE A 251 -14.39 -12.08 -1.07
CA ILE A 251 -12.95 -11.77 -1.17
C ILE A 251 -12.40 -11.11 0.11
N SER A 252 -13.19 -10.26 0.79
CA SER A 252 -12.68 -9.34 1.83
C SER A 252 -12.77 -9.86 3.27
N ARG A 253 -13.86 -10.51 3.71
CA ARG A 253 -14.15 -10.72 5.15
C ARG A 253 -13.04 -11.34 6.01
N GLN A 254 -12.38 -12.41 5.52
CA GLN A 254 -11.31 -13.07 6.29
C GLN A 254 -10.05 -12.19 6.44
N ARG A 255 -9.84 -11.24 5.52
CA ARG A 255 -8.67 -10.35 5.53
C ARG A 255 -8.80 -9.27 6.58
N GLU A 256 -10.01 -8.79 6.82
CA GLU A 256 -10.29 -7.81 7.87
C GLU A 256 -9.93 -8.34 9.27
N TYR A 257 -10.24 -9.61 9.56
CA TYR A 257 -9.86 -10.22 10.83
C TYR A 257 -8.35 -10.40 10.99
N LEU A 258 -7.68 -10.74 9.89
CA LEU A 258 -6.22 -10.78 9.89
C LEU A 258 -5.64 -9.39 10.13
N ALA A 259 -6.15 -8.40 9.43
CA ALA A 259 -5.69 -7.02 9.52
C ALA A 259 -5.89 -6.45 10.94
N ASP A 260 -7.02 -6.76 11.59
CA ASP A 260 -7.24 -6.43 13.00
C ASP A 260 -6.21 -7.10 13.92
N ALA A 261 -5.97 -8.40 13.75
CA ALA A 261 -4.98 -9.12 14.55
C ALA A 261 -3.55 -8.60 14.31
N SER A 262 -3.20 -8.29 13.06
CA SER A 262 -1.92 -7.70 12.67
C SER A 262 -1.76 -6.30 13.27
N ALA A 263 -2.78 -5.45 13.22
CA ALA A 263 -2.73 -4.14 13.87
C ALA A 263 -2.46 -4.26 15.36
N VAL A 264 -3.14 -5.18 16.06
CA VAL A 264 -2.89 -5.47 17.48
C VAL A 264 -1.48 -6.02 17.71
N GLN A 265 -0.96 -6.86 16.81
CA GLN A 265 0.42 -7.34 16.89
C GLN A 265 1.44 -6.20 16.71
N PHE A 266 1.16 -5.26 15.82
CA PHE A 266 2.05 -4.14 15.50
C PHE A 266 2.07 -3.10 16.62
N THR A 267 0.90 -2.79 17.21
CA THR A 267 0.77 -1.75 18.23
C THR A 267 0.78 -2.26 19.66
N ARG A 268 0.52 -3.56 19.87
CA ARG A 268 0.28 -4.21 21.17
C ARG A 268 -0.83 -3.60 21.99
N ASP A 269 -1.68 -2.81 21.34
CA ASP A 269 -2.78 -2.09 21.97
C ASP A 269 -4.11 -2.59 21.41
N ALA A 270 -4.54 -3.74 21.93
CA ALA A 270 -5.86 -4.28 21.65
C ALA A 270 -6.98 -3.34 22.09
N GLN A 271 -6.75 -2.56 23.15
CA GLN A 271 -7.75 -1.63 23.68
C GLN A 271 -7.93 -0.43 22.75
N ALA A 272 -6.86 0.09 22.13
CA ALA A 272 -6.97 1.11 21.09
C ALA A 272 -7.76 0.61 19.88
N MET A 273 -7.47 -0.60 19.37
CA MET A 273 -8.23 -1.16 18.26
C MET A 273 -9.71 -1.37 18.64
N ALA A 274 -10.00 -1.95 19.80
CA ALA A 274 -11.37 -2.09 20.29
C ALA A 274 -12.06 -0.73 20.50
N GLY A 275 -11.33 0.28 20.98
CA GLY A 275 -11.80 1.66 21.20
C GLY A 275 -12.26 2.32 19.91
N VAL A 276 -11.49 2.20 18.82
CA VAL A 276 -11.89 2.67 17.49
C VAL A 276 -13.20 2.03 17.05
N LEU A 277 -13.28 0.69 17.12
CA LEU A 277 -14.47 -0.05 16.69
C LEU A 277 -15.71 0.31 17.52
N LYS A 278 -15.54 0.50 18.83
CA LYS A 278 -16.59 0.98 19.73
C LYS A 278 -17.04 2.39 19.36
N LYS A 279 -16.11 3.32 19.07
CA LYS A 279 -16.44 4.69 18.61
C LYS A 279 -17.24 4.68 17.31
N ILE A 280 -16.86 3.84 16.34
CA ILE A 280 -17.61 3.70 15.08
C ILE A 280 -19.04 3.21 15.34
N GLY A 281 -19.25 2.30 16.28
CA GLY A 281 -20.59 1.79 16.62
C GLY A 281 -21.50 2.82 17.32
N VAL A 282 -20.92 3.84 17.95
CA VAL A 282 -21.65 4.83 18.76
C VAL A 282 -21.90 6.14 18.00
N LEU A 283 -20.99 6.53 17.11
CA LEU A 283 -21.11 7.76 16.33
C LEU A 283 -22.32 7.69 15.39
N SER A 284 -23.10 8.77 15.33
CA SER A 284 -24.27 8.86 14.43
C SER A 284 -23.89 8.69 12.95
N GLN A 285 -22.73 9.22 12.56
CA GLN A 285 -22.15 9.03 11.22
C GLN A 285 -21.39 7.71 11.07
N GLY A 286 -21.02 7.08 12.19
CA GLY A 286 -20.23 5.86 12.25
C GLY A 286 -18.97 5.96 11.38
N SER A 287 -18.87 5.07 10.40
CA SER A 287 -17.79 5.01 9.40
C SER A 287 -18.22 5.41 7.99
N ARG A 288 -19.42 6.00 7.82
CA ARG A 288 -20.00 6.27 6.49
C ARG A 288 -19.24 7.37 5.76
N LEU A 289 -19.11 7.19 4.44
CA LEU A 289 -18.64 8.22 3.51
C LEU A 289 -19.80 8.64 2.60
N GLU A 290 -19.97 9.94 2.39
CA GLU A 290 -21.04 10.51 1.56
C GLU A 290 -20.64 10.64 0.08
N HIS A 291 -19.35 10.48 -0.24
CA HIS A 291 -18.84 10.59 -1.60
C HIS A 291 -19.50 9.62 -2.62
N GLN A 292 -19.79 10.11 -3.83
CA GLN A 292 -20.47 9.33 -4.89
C GLN A 292 -19.72 8.05 -5.33
N ASN A 293 -18.39 8.04 -5.18
CA ASN A 293 -17.53 6.90 -5.52
C ASN A 293 -17.31 5.95 -4.32
N ALA A 294 -17.80 6.27 -3.12
CA ALA A 294 -17.58 5.46 -1.91
C ALA A 294 -18.07 4.01 -2.07
N ALA A 295 -19.18 3.78 -2.76
CA ALA A 295 -19.70 2.43 -3.01
C ALA A 295 -18.75 1.53 -3.82
N GLN A 296 -17.99 2.14 -4.75
CA GLN A 296 -17.01 1.42 -5.58
C GLN A 296 -15.75 1.08 -4.79
N ALA A 297 -15.38 1.91 -3.81
CA ALA A 297 -14.19 1.75 -2.96
C ALA A 297 -14.49 1.09 -1.59
N SER A 298 -15.75 0.79 -1.27
CA SER A 298 -16.19 0.33 0.06
C SER A 298 -15.42 -0.85 0.68
N HIS A 299 -14.82 -1.72 -0.14
CA HIS A 299 -14.00 -2.86 0.31
C HIS A 299 -12.55 -2.50 0.65
N MET A 300 -12.13 -1.24 0.44
CA MET A 300 -10.81 -0.72 0.80
C MET A 300 -10.84 0.00 2.16
N PHE A 301 -12.02 0.39 2.63
CA PHE A 301 -12.19 1.20 3.82
C PHE A 301 -11.98 0.38 5.09
N PHE A 302 -11.38 0.96 6.13
CA PHE A 302 -11.20 0.37 7.47
C PHE A 302 -12.50 -0.19 8.08
N ALA A 303 -13.62 0.48 7.83
CA ALA A 303 -14.94 0.09 8.30
C ALA A 303 -16.02 0.36 7.24
N GLN A 304 -17.23 -0.18 7.47
CA GLN A 304 -18.33 -0.13 6.51
C GLN A 304 -18.68 1.32 6.13
N GLY A 305 -18.25 1.76 4.94
CA GLY A 305 -18.40 3.14 4.48
C GLY A 305 -19.71 3.48 3.79
N VAL A 306 -20.63 2.51 3.61
CA VAL A 306 -21.92 2.72 2.91
C VAL A 306 -23.05 2.08 3.70
N GLY A 307 -24.13 2.82 3.94
CA GLY A 307 -25.34 2.34 4.61
C GLY A 307 -26.36 1.72 3.65
N GLY A 308 -27.06 0.66 4.10
CA GLY A 308 -28.16 0.00 3.36
C GLY A 308 -29.02 -0.91 4.25
N PHE A 309 -30.28 -1.16 3.86
CA PHE A 309 -31.27 -1.88 4.68
C PHE A 309 -31.05 -3.42 4.74
N MET A 310 -30.21 -4.00 3.86
CA MET A 310 -29.94 -5.45 3.79
C MET A 310 -28.51 -5.80 4.20
N ASN A 311 -28.15 -5.45 5.44
CA ASN A 311 -26.76 -5.18 5.85
C ASN A 311 -25.93 -6.35 6.38
N SER A 312 -26.47 -7.54 6.66
CA SER A 312 -25.69 -8.60 7.33
C SER A 312 -24.99 -9.57 6.36
N LEU A 313 -25.68 -10.07 5.34
CA LEU A 313 -25.15 -11.14 4.47
C LEU A 313 -24.19 -10.63 3.37
N PHE A 314 -24.37 -9.38 2.93
CA PHE A 314 -23.60 -8.73 1.86
C PHE A 314 -22.66 -7.63 2.35
N ALA A 315 -22.44 -7.54 3.66
CA ALA A 315 -21.47 -6.62 4.24
C ALA A 315 -20.07 -6.93 3.68
N THR A 316 -19.40 -5.89 3.18
CA THR A 316 -18.00 -5.98 2.72
C THR A 316 -17.06 -6.20 3.90
N HIS A 317 -17.50 -5.74 5.07
CA HIS A 317 -16.82 -5.81 6.35
C HIS A 317 -17.57 -6.73 7.29
N PRO A 318 -16.87 -7.51 8.13
CA PRO A 318 -17.55 -8.24 9.16
C PRO A 318 -18.24 -7.33 10.17
N PRO A 319 -19.30 -7.81 10.86
CA PRO A 319 -20.01 -7.02 11.86
C PRO A 319 -19.06 -6.45 12.92
N LEU A 320 -19.27 -5.19 13.31
CA LEU A 320 -18.42 -4.52 14.31
C LEU A 320 -18.35 -5.31 15.62
N GLU A 321 -19.47 -5.86 16.08
CA GLU A 321 -19.51 -6.68 17.29
C GLU A 321 -18.57 -7.89 17.22
N GLU A 322 -18.48 -8.54 16.06
CA GLU A 322 -17.64 -9.72 15.86
C GLU A 322 -16.16 -9.33 15.84
N ARG A 323 -15.82 -8.16 15.29
CA ARG A 323 -14.47 -7.58 15.33
C ARG A 323 -14.09 -7.20 16.76
N ILE A 324 -14.98 -6.51 17.49
CA ILE A 324 -14.73 -6.12 18.89
C ILE A 324 -14.52 -7.35 19.75
N ARG A 325 -15.38 -8.38 19.68
CA ARG A 325 -15.22 -9.61 20.49
C ARG A 325 -13.92 -10.38 20.21
N ARG A 326 -13.38 -10.29 18.99
CA ARG A 326 -12.10 -10.93 18.66
C ARG A 326 -10.91 -10.18 19.26
N VAL A 327 -10.96 -8.85 19.29
CA VAL A 327 -9.86 -8.00 19.79
C VAL A 327 -9.95 -7.80 21.31
N ASP A 328 -11.16 -7.67 21.83
CA ASP A 328 -11.50 -7.51 23.24
C ASP A 328 -12.51 -8.61 23.67
N PRO A 329 -12.02 -9.83 23.99
CA PRO A 329 -12.88 -10.93 24.40
C PRO A 329 -13.66 -10.68 25.70
N ARG A 330 -13.31 -9.64 26.47
CA ARG A 330 -13.98 -9.28 27.72
C ARG A 330 -15.14 -8.30 27.51
N TRP A 331 -15.35 -7.82 26.29
CA TRP A 331 -16.43 -6.90 25.97
C TRP A 331 -17.80 -7.56 26.17
N ASP A 332 -18.64 -6.92 26.97
CA ASP A 332 -19.97 -7.41 27.38
C ASP A 332 -21.08 -7.09 26.36
N GLY A 333 -20.73 -6.44 25.24
CA GLY A 333 -21.68 -6.01 24.21
C GLY A 333 -22.24 -4.60 24.42
N THR A 334 -21.85 -3.90 25.49
CA THR A 334 -22.30 -2.53 25.75
C THR A 334 -21.35 -1.51 25.13
N TYR A 335 -21.92 -0.54 24.42
CA TYR A 335 -21.13 0.54 23.85
C TYR A 335 -21.01 1.70 24.85
N PRO A 336 -19.82 2.35 24.95
CA PRO A 336 -19.63 3.49 25.84
C PRO A 336 -20.54 4.66 25.45
N ALA A 337 -20.95 5.48 26.43
CA ALA A 337 -21.79 6.63 26.15
C ALA A 337 -21.02 7.69 25.31
N LEU A 338 -21.71 8.33 24.35
CA LEU A 338 -21.14 9.36 23.46
C LEU A 338 -20.30 10.42 24.22
N ASN A 339 -20.69 10.78 25.44
CA ASN A 339 -20.05 11.85 26.20
C ASN A 339 -18.72 11.45 26.87
N GLU A 340 -18.42 10.16 27.02
CA GLU A 340 -17.18 9.72 27.67
C GLU A 340 -15.96 9.84 26.73
N HIS A 341 -16.15 9.75 25.41
CA HIS A 341 -15.04 9.63 24.44
C HIS A 341 -15.15 10.53 23.19
N VAL A 342 -16.22 11.33 23.03
CA VAL A 342 -16.46 12.14 21.81
C VAL A 342 -16.38 13.64 22.04
N SER A 343 -16.09 14.16 23.24
CA SER A 343 -15.79 15.59 23.39
C SER A 343 -14.39 15.88 22.84
N PRO A 344 -14.25 16.60 21.70
CA PRO A 344 -12.97 17.19 21.36
C PRO A 344 -12.83 18.37 22.32
N GLY A 345 -12.20 18.14 23.47
CA GLY A 345 -11.78 19.23 24.32
C GLY A 345 -10.88 20.13 23.48
N VAL A 346 -11.36 21.35 23.19
CA VAL A 346 -10.48 22.46 22.86
C VAL A 346 -9.44 22.48 23.99
N ARG A 347 -8.21 22.05 23.69
CA ARG A 347 -7.11 22.17 24.63
C ARG A 347 -6.81 23.66 24.78
N ASP A 348 -7.32 24.26 25.85
CA ASP A 348 -6.75 25.47 26.40
C ASP A 348 -5.54 25.05 27.24
N ASP A 349 -4.35 25.16 26.65
CA ASP A 349 -3.06 24.76 27.25
C ASP A 349 -2.66 25.60 28.48
N ARG A 350 -3.57 26.39 29.06
CA ARG A 350 -3.32 27.26 30.22
C ARG A 350 -3.74 26.67 31.56
N HIS A 351 -4.56 25.62 31.58
CA HIS A 351 -5.10 25.05 32.82
C HIS A 351 -5.08 23.52 32.87
N ALA A 352 -4.18 22.85 32.15
CA ALA A 352 -3.88 21.47 32.47
C ALA A 352 -3.42 21.42 33.95
N PRO A 353 -4.09 20.65 34.83
CA PRO A 353 -3.57 20.46 36.16
C PRO A 353 -2.19 19.84 35.99
N ARG A 354 -1.20 20.37 36.72
CA ARG A 354 0.06 19.69 36.99
C ARG A 354 -0.27 18.46 37.83
N GLU A 355 -0.90 17.47 37.21
CA GLU A 355 -0.86 16.12 37.73
C GLU A 355 0.54 15.62 37.42
N ASP A 356 1.30 15.50 38.49
CA ASP A 356 2.57 14.81 38.51
C ASP A 356 2.48 13.58 37.60
N PHE A 357 3.46 13.46 36.70
CA PHE A 357 3.67 12.32 35.83
C PHE A 357 3.89 11.05 36.69
N ALA A 358 2.81 10.54 37.28
CA ALA A 358 2.76 9.26 37.95
C ALA A 358 2.46 8.23 36.88
N PHE A 359 3.55 7.71 36.33
CA PHE A 359 3.61 6.55 35.46
C PHE A 359 3.04 5.33 36.21
N SER A 360 1.72 5.18 36.20
CA SER A 360 1.03 4.05 36.83
C SER A 360 0.30 3.25 35.75
N GLY A 361 1.01 2.26 35.20
CA GLY A 361 0.46 1.30 34.24
C GLY A 361 1.54 0.64 33.39
N LEU A 362 2.63 1.37 33.12
CA LEU A 362 3.89 0.78 32.74
C LEU A 362 4.62 0.43 34.05
N ALA A 363 4.42 -0.78 34.54
CA ALA A 363 5.60 -1.48 35.04
C ALA A 363 6.67 -1.26 33.96
N PRO A 364 7.91 -0.85 34.29
CA PRO A 364 8.96 -0.84 33.28
C PRO A 364 8.84 -2.19 32.60
N ALA A 365 8.54 -2.19 31.30
CA ALA A 365 8.75 -3.39 30.51
C ALA A 365 10.14 -3.80 30.94
N ALA A 366 10.24 -4.95 31.62
CA ALA A 366 11.53 -5.49 32.00
C ALA A 366 12.39 -5.30 30.75
N PRO A 367 13.57 -4.66 30.84
CA PRO A 367 14.42 -4.45 29.68
C PRO A 367 14.41 -5.79 28.96
N ALA A 368 13.86 -5.80 27.73
CA ALA A 368 13.49 -7.03 27.05
C ALA A 368 14.59 -8.03 27.36
N GLU A 369 14.25 -9.09 28.12
CA GLU A 369 15.29 -9.94 28.73
C GLU A 369 16.32 -10.17 27.64
N PRO A 370 17.60 -9.79 27.86
CA PRO A 370 18.60 -9.93 26.82
C PRO A 370 18.49 -11.37 26.37
N ALA A 371 18.06 -11.57 25.13
CA ALA A 371 17.72 -12.88 24.60
C ALA A 371 18.81 -13.83 25.06
N GLY A 372 18.45 -14.78 25.93
CA GLY A 372 19.42 -15.55 26.69
C GLY A 372 20.53 -16.05 25.76
N ALA A 373 21.77 -15.68 26.07
CA ALA A 373 22.97 -15.93 25.27
C ALA A 373 22.76 -15.77 23.76
N ALA A 374 23.08 -14.59 23.21
CA ALA A 374 23.05 -14.26 21.78
C ALA A 374 23.35 -15.47 20.89
N ARG A 375 22.29 -16.13 20.41
CA ARG A 375 22.38 -17.23 19.47
C ARG A 375 22.78 -16.60 18.15
N ALA A 376 23.76 -17.17 17.45
CA ALA A 376 24.07 -16.76 16.08
C ALA A 376 22.75 -16.70 15.29
N PRO A 377 22.48 -15.61 14.56
CA PRO A 377 21.25 -15.46 13.80
C PRO A 377 21.14 -16.64 12.83
N ARG A 378 19.93 -17.12 12.56
CA ARG A 378 19.70 -18.10 11.49
C ARG A 378 19.13 -17.36 10.29
N ALA A 379 19.48 -17.80 9.08
CA ALA A 379 18.92 -17.21 7.86
C ALA A 379 17.38 -17.26 7.84
N ALA A 380 16.80 -18.35 8.34
CA ALA A 380 15.35 -18.50 8.47
C ALA A 380 14.71 -17.43 9.37
N ASP A 381 15.40 -16.96 10.41
CA ASP A 381 14.90 -15.91 11.31
C ASP A 381 14.88 -14.56 10.58
N LEU A 382 15.90 -14.26 9.76
CA LEU A 382 15.94 -13.07 8.91
C LEU A 382 14.87 -13.10 7.83
N THR A 383 14.71 -14.20 7.10
CA THR A 383 13.63 -14.34 6.11
C THR A 383 12.25 -14.21 6.74
N ALA A 384 12.06 -14.72 7.97
CA ALA A 384 10.80 -14.62 8.68
C ALA A 384 10.42 -13.19 9.06
N THR A 385 11.37 -12.24 9.09
CA THR A 385 11.06 -10.81 9.31
C THR A 385 10.41 -10.13 8.10
N VAL A 386 10.55 -10.70 6.89
CA VAL A 386 10.00 -10.11 5.67
C VAL A 386 8.47 -9.99 5.77
N GLY A 387 7.98 -8.76 5.60
CA GLY A 387 6.57 -8.43 5.71
C GLY A 387 5.96 -8.66 7.10
N GLN A 388 6.76 -8.97 8.12
CA GLN A 388 6.32 -8.97 9.51
C GLN A 388 6.66 -7.62 10.13
N LEU A 389 5.68 -7.05 10.81
CA LEU A 389 5.91 -5.92 11.70
C LEU A 389 5.61 -6.39 13.12
N ASP A 390 6.44 -5.99 14.08
CA ASP A 390 6.18 -6.21 15.49
C ASP A 390 6.43 -4.92 16.29
N GLU A 391 6.06 -4.95 17.56
CA GLU A 391 6.23 -3.85 18.50
C GLU A 391 7.69 -3.37 18.61
N ALA A 392 8.65 -4.30 18.60
CA ALA A 392 10.06 -3.96 18.73
C ALA A 392 10.52 -3.13 17.53
N HIS A 393 10.05 -3.46 16.32
CA HIS A 393 10.31 -2.66 15.13
C HIS A 393 9.64 -1.29 15.19
N VAL A 394 8.40 -1.19 15.69
CA VAL A 394 7.70 0.10 15.85
C VAL A 394 8.42 1.00 16.88
N ALA A 395 8.79 0.44 18.03
CA ALA A 395 9.54 1.16 19.07
C ALA A 395 10.93 1.58 18.57
N HIS A 396 11.62 0.67 17.86
CA HIS A 396 12.92 0.95 17.25
C HIS A 396 12.81 2.06 16.19
N ALA A 397 11.80 2.03 15.32
CA ALA A 397 11.55 3.07 14.33
C ALA A 397 11.31 4.45 14.98
N GLN A 398 10.53 4.51 16.07
CA GLN A 398 10.35 5.75 16.83
C GLN A 398 11.68 6.26 17.40
N GLN A 399 12.52 5.35 17.90
CA GLN A 399 13.85 5.71 18.40
C GLN A 399 14.77 6.20 17.28
N LEU A 400 14.80 5.52 16.13
CA LEU A 400 15.58 5.92 14.95
C LEU A 400 15.16 7.32 14.50
N LYS A 401 13.86 7.57 14.31
CA LYS A 401 13.33 8.87 13.91
C LYS A 401 13.74 9.99 14.87
N ARG A 402 13.68 9.75 16.19
CA ARG A 402 14.09 10.73 17.22
C ARG A 402 15.61 11.01 17.22
N ARG A 403 16.43 10.08 16.72
CA ARG A 403 17.89 10.23 16.62
C ARG A 403 18.31 11.04 15.39
N ILE A 404 17.43 11.22 14.41
CA ILE A 404 17.70 12.06 13.24
C ILE A 404 17.71 13.53 13.69
N PRO A 405 18.74 14.31 13.34
CA PRO A 405 18.77 15.74 13.62
C PRO A 405 17.50 16.46 13.14
N PRO A 406 16.85 17.29 13.98
CA PRO A 406 15.57 17.92 13.63
C PRO A 406 15.59 18.73 12.33
N HIS A 407 16.69 19.46 12.08
CA HIS A 407 16.85 20.25 10.86
C HIS A 407 16.89 19.39 9.59
N LEU A 408 17.36 18.14 9.65
CA LEU A 408 17.33 17.21 8.52
C LEU A 408 15.93 16.66 8.29
N VAL A 409 15.17 16.40 9.37
CA VAL A 409 13.76 15.97 9.27
C VAL A 409 12.92 17.08 8.63
N GLU A 410 13.09 18.33 9.10
CA GLU A 410 12.41 19.49 8.53
C GLU A 410 12.76 19.68 7.05
N ALA A 411 14.05 19.57 6.69
CA ALA A 411 14.50 19.67 5.31
C ALA A 411 14.05 18.50 4.42
N ALA A 412 13.93 17.28 4.96
CA ALA A 412 13.41 16.12 4.24
C ALA A 412 11.92 16.25 3.88
N HIS A 413 11.17 17.01 4.69
CA HIS A 413 9.75 17.29 4.45
C HIS A 413 9.53 18.52 3.57
N ASP A 414 10.53 19.37 3.40
CA ASP A 414 10.46 20.57 2.59
C ASP A 414 10.73 20.28 1.09
N PRO A 415 9.81 20.65 0.17
CA PRO A 415 9.96 20.36 -1.27
C PRO A 415 11.19 20.98 -1.95
N VAL A 416 11.86 21.95 -1.34
CA VAL A 416 13.03 22.62 -1.90
C VAL A 416 14.32 21.99 -1.32
N HIS A 417 14.41 21.86 0.00
CA HIS A 417 15.61 21.37 0.67
C HIS A 417 15.79 19.85 0.62
N VAL A 418 14.73 19.09 0.31
CA VAL A 418 14.79 17.62 0.24
C VAL A 418 15.84 17.12 -0.76
N PHE A 419 16.07 17.84 -1.86
CA PHE A 419 17.13 17.53 -2.82
C PHE A 419 18.51 17.61 -2.19
N ALA A 420 18.74 18.65 -1.38
CA ALA A 420 20.00 18.85 -0.70
C ALA A 420 20.25 17.76 0.35
N VAL A 421 19.23 17.37 1.12
CA VAL A 421 19.33 16.25 2.08
C VAL A 421 19.70 14.96 1.36
N MET A 422 19.02 14.64 0.26
CA MET A 422 19.26 13.40 -0.47
C MET A 422 20.66 13.37 -1.11
N PHE A 423 21.10 14.47 -1.74
CA PHE A 423 22.45 14.55 -2.30
C PHE A 423 23.53 14.60 -1.21
N ALA A 424 23.26 15.21 -0.05
CA ALA A 424 24.18 15.19 1.09
C ALA A 424 24.42 13.78 1.63
N LEU A 425 23.43 12.88 1.55
CA LEU A 425 23.60 11.47 1.91
C LEU A 425 24.57 10.72 0.97
N LEU A 426 24.75 11.19 -0.26
CA LEU A 426 25.58 10.59 -1.30
C LEU A 426 26.94 11.28 -1.46
N LEU A 427 27.18 12.38 -0.75
CA LEU A 427 28.42 13.12 -0.87
C LEU A 427 29.58 12.29 -0.31
N ASP A 428 30.60 12.06 -1.15
CA ASP A 428 31.77 11.28 -0.77
C ASP A 428 32.65 12.04 0.26
N LYS A 429 33.47 11.30 1.00
CA LYS A 429 34.42 11.87 1.96
C LYS A 429 35.72 12.32 1.29
N ASP A 430 36.04 11.79 0.11
CA ASP A 430 37.17 12.21 -0.71
C ASP A 430 36.87 13.55 -1.38
N ASP A 431 37.68 14.57 -1.07
CA ASP A 431 37.48 15.94 -1.56
C ASP A 431 37.47 16.04 -3.10
N VAL A 432 38.19 15.17 -3.81
CA VAL A 432 38.24 15.17 -5.28
C VAL A 432 36.95 14.61 -5.85
N VAL A 433 36.46 13.49 -5.30
CA VAL A 433 35.18 12.89 -5.71
C VAL A 433 34.03 13.82 -5.36
N ALA A 434 33.99 14.33 -4.12
CA ALA A 434 33.01 15.30 -3.65
C ALA A 434 33.00 16.55 -4.55
N GLY A 435 34.16 17.05 -4.97
CA GLY A 435 34.27 18.15 -5.93
C GLY A 435 33.51 17.89 -7.24
N ARG A 436 33.71 16.71 -7.85
CA ARG A 436 33.01 16.30 -9.08
C ARG A 436 31.50 16.16 -8.86
N GLN A 437 31.10 15.58 -7.73
CA GLN A 437 29.69 15.44 -7.36
C GLN A 437 29.02 16.82 -7.19
N LEU A 438 29.68 17.74 -6.50
CA LEU A 438 29.17 19.11 -6.30
C LEU A 438 29.09 19.90 -7.61
N ASP A 439 29.99 19.65 -8.57
CA ASP A 439 29.93 20.26 -9.90
C ASP A 439 28.75 19.72 -10.72
N ALA A 440 28.45 18.42 -10.62
CA ALA A 440 27.25 17.82 -11.21
C ALA A 440 25.97 18.44 -10.60
N ILE A 441 25.90 18.59 -9.27
CA ILE A 441 24.79 19.26 -8.58
C ILE A 441 24.66 20.71 -9.05
N GLY A 442 25.78 21.44 -9.15
CA GLY A 442 25.80 22.83 -9.61
C GLY A 442 25.29 22.99 -11.04
N ALA A 443 25.60 22.04 -11.93
CA ALA A 443 25.13 22.03 -13.31
C ALA A 443 23.61 21.79 -13.42
N GLY A 444 23.04 20.90 -12.59
CA GLY A 444 21.61 20.56 -12.62
C GLY A 444 20.70 21.53 -11.84
N PHE A 445 21.14 21.95 -10.65
CA PHE A 445 20.31 22.65 -9.66
C PHE A 445 20.85 24.03 -9.24
N GLY A 446 22.05 24.41 -9.70
CA GLY A 446 22.66 25.69 -9.38
C GLY A 446 23.45 25.71 -8.07
N THR A 447 24.05 26.87 -7.76
CA THR A 447 25.02 27.03 -6.66
C THR A 447 24.38 27.08 -5.27
N ILE A 448 23.11 27.48 -5.16
CA ILE A 448 22.39 27.55 -3.88
C ILE A 448 22.27 26.13 -3.29
N LEU A 449 21.77 25.17 -4.11
CA LEU A 449 21.62 23.79 -3.65
C LEU A 449 22.98 23.16 -3.29
N LYS A 450 24.05 23.48 -4.04
CA LYS A 450 25.41 23.05 -3.72
C LYS A 450 25.83 23.46 -2.29
N GLN A 451 25.48 24.67 -1.86
CA GLN A 451 25.78 25.14 -0.52
C GLN A 451 24.95 24.41 0.55
N ASP A 452 23.65 24.19 0.28
CA ASP A 452 22.77 23.46 1.20
C ASP A 452 23.22 22.01 1.37
N VAL A 453 23.68 21.36 0.30
CA VAL A 453 24.26 20.00 0.35
C VAL A 453 25.46 19.95 1.29
N LEU A 454 26.38 20.90 1.19
CA LEU A 454 27.54 20.99 2.09
C LEU A 454 27.10 21.20 3.55
N ASN A 455 26.12 22.07 3.78
CA ASN A 455 25.59 22.35 5.11
C ASN A 455 24.97 21.09 5.75
N PHE A 456 24.18 20.32 5.00
CA PHE A 456 23.56 19.09 5.51
C PHE A 456 24.56 17.93 5.61
N ALA A 457 25.54 17.82 4.72
CA ALA A 457 26.58 16.80 4.78
C ALA A 457 27.43 16.94 6.06
N ALA A 458 27.62 18.16 6.55
CA ALA A 458 28.32 18.44 7.81
C ALA A 458 27.67 17.78 9.05
N ALA A 459 26.38 17.41 8.98
CA ALA A 459 25.70 16.70 10.06
C ALA A 459 26.23 15.26 10.28
N ASN A 460 27.00 14.71 9.33
CA ASN A 460 27.64 13.39 9.38
C ASN A 460 26.70 12.29 9.90
N VAL A 461 25.60 12.09 9.20
CA VAL A 461 24.53 11.14 9.56
C VAL A 461 25.09 9.72 9.66
N ARG A 462 24.90 9.09 10.83
CA ARG A 462 25.29 7.69 11.08
C ARG A 462 24.65 6.75 10.05
N PRO A 463 25.35 5.68 9.60
CA PRO A 463 24.85 4.75 8.57
C PRO A 463 23.42 4.25 8.82
N GLU A 464 23.14 3.75 10.02
CA GLU A 464 21.83 3.28 10.50
C GLU A 464 20.67 4.30 10.34
N LEU A 465 20.95 5.59 10.25
CA LEU A 465 19.93 6.65 10.11
C LEU A 465 19.72 7.08 8.65
N ARG A 466 20.56 6.63 7.71
CA ARG A 466 20.53 7.10 6.32
C ARG A 466 19.31 6.60 5.55
N LEU A 467 18.99 5.31 5.63
CA LEU A 467 17.79 4.75 4.99
C LEU A 467 16.49 5.32 5.60
N PRO A 468 16.33 5.39 6.95
CA PRO A 468 15.18 6.08 7.53
C PRO A 468 15.04 7.53 7.07
N LEU A 469 16.15 8.28 6.95
CA LEU A 469 16.12 9.65 6.43
C LEU A 469 15.72 9.69 4.95
N LEU A 470 16.22 8.76 4.13
CA LEU A 470 15.80 8.59 2.73
C LEU A 470 14.30 8.31 2.62
N ASP A 471 13.75 7.45 3.47
CA ASP A 471 12.32 7.14 3.50
C ASP A 471 11.46 8.39 3.75
N LEU A 472 11.91 9.29 4.63
CA LEU A 472 11.26 10.58 4.93
C LEU A 472 11.34 11.58 3.76
N CYS A 473 12.33 11.46 2.86
CA CYS A 473 12.47 12.34 1.71
C CYS A 473 11.42 12.05 0.61
N PHE A 474 10.95 10.79 0.45
CA PHE A 474 10.09 10.42 -0.67
C PHE A 474 8.79 11.22 -0.79
N PRO A 475 8.02 11.49 0.28
CA PRO A 475 6.82 12.31 0.20
C PRO A 475 7.06 13.71 -0.40
N ALA A 476 8.14 14.39 -0.01
CA ALA A 476 8.49 15.71 -0.55
C ALA A 476 9.01 15.61 -1.99
N LEU A 477 9.87 14.61 -2.29
CA LEU A 477 10.39 14.38 -3.64
C LEU A 477 9.27 14.12 -4.66
N ARG A 478 8.20 13.41 -4.28
CA ARG A 478 7.03 13.15 -5.17
C ARG A 478 6.27 14.41 -5.59
N ARG A 479 6.50 15.55 -4.92
CA ARG A 479 5.89 16.85 -5.25
C ARG A 479 6.68 17.64 -6.28
N MET A 480 7.84 17.12 -6.71
CA MET A 480 8.64 17.75 -7.75
C MET A 480 7.81 17.97 -9.03
N PRO A 481 8.04 19.07 -9.77
CA PRO A 481 7.51 19.20 -11.13
C PRO A 481 8.00 18.08 -12.07
N PHE A 482 7.12 17.58 -12.95
CA PHE A 482 7.42 16.47 -13.86
C PHE A 482 8.62 16.74 -14.80
N ASP A 483 8.81 17.98 -15.21
CA ASP A 483 9.92 18.44 -16.06
C ASP A 483 11.27 18.46 -15.33
N ARG A 484 11.26 18.47 -14.00
CA ARG A 484 12.48 18.44 -13.18
C ARG A 484 13.00 17.04 -12.91
N TYR A 485 12.16 16.02 -13.07
CA TYR A 485 12.52 14.64 -12.76
C TYR A 485 13.71 14.10 -13.60
N PRO A 486 13.81 14.36 -14.92
CA PRO A 486 14.98 13.94 -15.70
C PRO A 486 16.28 14.59 -15.21
N VAL A 487 16.26 15.89 -14.90
CA VAL A 487 17.44 16.62 -14.38
C VAL A 487 17.89 16.04 -13.05
N PHE A 488 16.93 15.70 -12.18
CA PHE A 488 17.19 15.03 -10.92
C PHE A 488 17.84 13.65 -11.12
N GLN A 489 17.31 12.82 -12.01
CA GLN A 489 17.89 11.50 -12.31
C GLN A 489 19.29 11.60 -12.92
N ASP A 490 19.50 12.52 -13.87
CA ASP A 490 20.81 12.73 -14.50
C ASP A 490 21.85 13.17 -13.47
N THR A 491 21.46 14.08 -12.56
CA THR A 491 22.33 14.56 -11.47
C THR A 491 22.65 13.42 -10.50
N LEU A 492 21.65 12.65 -10.08
CA LEU A 492 21.82 11.48 -9.21
C LEU A 492 22.79 10.47 -9.83
N GLN A 493 22.59 10.13 -11.11
CA GLN A 493 23.49 9.20 -11.81
C GLN A 493 24.90 9.76 -11.98
N ALA A 494 25.05 11.06 -12.22
CA ALA A 494 26.35 11.70 -12.32
C ALA A 494 27.10 11.69 -10.97
N MET A 495 26.39 11.91 -9.86
CA MET A 495 26.98 11.82 -8.51
C MET A 495 27.47 10.41 -8.20
N ILE A 496 26.64 9.40 -8.49
CA ILE A 496 26.94 7.99 -8.23
C ILE A 496 28.10 7.49 -9.10
N LYS A 497 28.30 8.04 -10.30
CA LYS A 497 29.39 7.64 -11.22
C LYS A 497 30.67 8.46 -11.04
N ALA A 498 30.72 9.38 -10.09
CA ALA A 498 31.78 10.41 -10.02
C ALA A 498 33.19 9.85 -9.75
N ASP A 499 33.28 8.76 -8.98
CA ASP A 499 34.51 8.04 -8.64
C ASP A 499 34.82 6.87 -9.61
N GLY A 500 33.90 6.55 -10.53
CA GLY A 500 34.01 5.43 -11.45
C GLY A 500 33.75 4.06 -10.80
N ARG A 501 33.35 4.03 -9.53
CA ARG A 501 32.83 2.86 -8.83
C ARG A 501 31.42 3.22 -8.38
N VAL A 502 30.73 2.31 -7.70
CA VAL A 502 29.47 2.64 -7.07
C VAL A 502 29.39 1.89 -5.76
N GLY A 503 29.25 2.64 -4.68
CA GLY A 503 29.06 2.11 -3.35
C GLY A 503 27.69 1.43 -3.19
N LEU A 504 27.60 0.54 -2.21
CA LEU A 504 26.36 -0.20 -1.90
C LEU A 504 25.22 0.71 -1.47
N PHE A 505 25.53 1.72 -0.66
CA PHE A 505 24.56 2.71 -0.22
C PHE A 505 24.07 3.56 -1.40
N GLU A 506 24.96 3.97 -2.29
CA GLU A 506 24.61 4.71 -3.50
C GLU A 506 23.71 3.89 -4.42
N TRP A 507 24.03 2.60 -4.58
CA TRP A 507 23.18 1.65 -5.31
C TRP A 507 21.80 1.49 -4.67
N ALA A 508 21.74 1.33 -3.34
CA ALA A 508 20.48 1.22 -2.60
C ALA A 508 19.61 2.48 -2.78
N VAL A 509 20.21 3.67 -2.70
CA VAL A 509 19.54 4.95 -2.95
C VAL A 509 19.02 5.03 -4.38
N HIS A 510 19.86 4.73 -5.38
CA HIS A 510 19.46 4.70 -6.78
C HIS A 510 18.28 3.76 -7.01
N ARG A 511 18.33 2.57 -6.42
CA ARG A 511 17.26 1.58 -6.53
C ARG A 511 15.96 2.05 -5.87
N ALA A 512 16.07 2.62 -4.68
CA ALA A 512 14.92 3.16 -3.96
C ALA A 512 14.25 4.30 -4.75
N VAL A 513 15.04 5.17 -5.39
CA VAL A 513 14.54 6.22 -6.30
C VAL A 513 13.82 5.63 -7.52
N LEU A 514 14.45 4.72 -8.25
CA LEU A 514 13.83 4.06 -9.41
C LEU A 514 12.55 3.29 -9.04
N ARG A 515 12.44 2.82 -7.80
CA ARG A 515 11.31 1.99 -7.38
C ARG A 515 10.16 2.78 -6.76
N HIS A 516 10.46 3.74 -5.91
CA HIS A 516 9.47 4.42 -5.06
C HIS A 516 9.14 5.83 -5.53
N LEU A 517 10.04 6.45 -6.32
CA LEU A 517 9.88 7.81 -6.83
C LEU A 517 9.45 7.82 -8.30
N GLU A 518 10.15 7.08 -9.18
CA GLU A 518 9.88 7.02 -10.63
C GLU A 518 8.41 6.75 -11.00
N PRO A 519 7.66 5.85 -10.34
CA PRO A 519 6.26 5.60 -10.70
C PRO A 519 5.34 6.81 -10.56
N SER A 520 5.76 7.83 -9.82
CA SER A 520 5.00 9.09 -9.67
C SER A 520 5.15 10.00 -10.90
N PHE A 521 6.22 9.82 -11.67
CA PHE A 521 6.58 10.67 -12.81
C PHE A 521 6.40 9.98 -14.16
N GLU A 522 6.60 8.66 -14.21
CA GLU A 522 6.53 7.87 -15.43
C GLU A 522 5.49 6.76 -15.35
N ILE A 523 4.78 6.54 -16.47
CA ILE A 523 3.83 5.42 -16.58
C ILE A 523 4.63 4.14 -16.80
N ARG A 524 4.95 3.41 -15.73
CA ARG A 524 5.53 2.07 -15.86
C ARG A 524 4.54 1.09 -16.50
N LYS A 525 5.07 0.21 -17.35
CA LYS A 525 4.35 -0.99 -17.80
C LYS A 525 4.07 -1.84 -16.55
N SER A 526 2.83 -2.24 -16.33
CA SER A 526 2.49 -3.04 -15.14
C SER A 526 3.36 -4.30 -15.13
N HIS A 527 4.06 -4.56 -14.03
CA HIS A 527 4.86 -5.77 -13.86
C HIS A 527 3.99 -6.99 -14.19
N VAL A 528 4.39 -7.73 -15.22
CA VAL A 528 3.76 -9.00 -15.57
C VAL A 528 4.11 -9.99 -14.47
N PHE A 529 3.11 -10.68 -13.95
CA PHE A 529 3.32 -11.66 -12.90
C PHE A 529 4.40 -12.67 -13.29
N GLY A 530 5.21 -12.99 -12.29
CA GLY A 530 6.28 -13.93 -12.41
C GLY A 530 5.82 -15.37 -12.62
N HIS A 531 6.07 -15.92 -13.81
CA HIS A 531 5.97 -17.35 -14.10
C HIS A 531 7.36 -18.03 -14.14
N VAL A 532 8.43 -17.26 -13.92
CA VAL A 532 9.81 -17.73 -13.99
C VAL A 532 10.07 -18.66 -12.82
N ALA A 533 10.64 -19.83 -13.12
CA ALA A 533 11.10 -20.77 -12.11
C ALA A 533 12.58 -20.50 -11.76
N LEU A 534 13.01 -20.87 -10.56
CA LEU A 534 14.39 -20.65 -10.08
C LEU A 534 15.46 -21.15 -11.07
N HIS A 535 15.29 -22.34 -11.65
CA HIS A 535 16.24 -22.91 -12.62
C HIS A 535 16.39 -22.10 -13.93
N GLN A 536 15.46 -21.18 -14.23
CA GLN A 536 15.54 -20.30 -15.40
C GLN A 536 16.31 -19.00 -15.11
N ALA A 537 16.66 -18.75 -13.85
CA ALA A 537 17.29 -17.54 -13.36
C ALA A 537 18.65 -17.80 -12.68
N VAL A 538 19.30 -18.93 -12.98
CA VAL A 538 20.55 -19.38 -12.30
C VAL A 538 21.68 -18.35 -12.42
N LEU A 539 21.83 -17.72 -13.59
CA LEU A 539 22.85 -16.69 -13.80
C LEU A 539 22.59 -15.46 -12.93
N GLU A 540 21.34 -15.01 -12.90
CA GLU A 540 20.92 -13.83 -12.13
C GLU A 540 21.02 -14.08 -10.62
N ILE A 541 20.64 -15.28 -10.16
CA ILE A 541 20.81 -15.71 -8.76
C ILE A 541 22.30 -15.73 -8.40
N SER A 542 23.15 -16.27 -9.28
CA SER A 542 24.61 -16.32 -9.04
C SER A 542 25.19 -14.93 -8.84
N LEU A 543 24.76 -13.94 -9.62
CA LEU A 543 25.20 -12.54 -9.48
C LEU A 543 24.81 -11.95 -8.12
N ILE A 544 23.57 -12.14 -7.67
CA ILE A 544 23.09 -11.61 -6.39
C ILE A 544 23.82 -12.26 -5.21
N LEU A 545 23.94 -13.59 -5.20
CA LEU A 545 24.65 -14.30 -4.13
C LEU A 545 26.14 -13.94 -4.10
N SER A 546 26.77 -13.81 -5.28
CA SER A 546 28.19 -13.40 -5.37
C SER A 546 28.38 -11.97 -4.87
N SER A 547 27.50 -11.05 -5.25
CA SER A 547 27.53 -9.67 -4.77
C SER A 547 27.43 -9.61 -3.24
N LEU A 548 26.48 -10.32 -2.64
CA LEU A 548 26.35 -10.39 -1.18
C LEU A 548 27.58 -11.01 -0.50
N ALA A 549 28.16 -12.05 -1.10
CA ALA A 549 29.35 -12.71 -0.56
C ALA A 549 30.57 -11.77 -0.55
N HIS A 550 30.76 -10.97 -1.61
CA HIS A 550 31.86 -10.00 -1.71
C HIS A 550 31.72 -8.82 -0.73
N VAL A 551 30.50 -8.46 -0.32
CA VAL A 551 30.25 -7.31 0.56
C VAL A 551 30.65 -7.56 2.01
N GLY A 552 30.36 -8.76 2.51
CA GLY A 552 30.40 -9.04 3.94
C GLY A 552 31.59 -9.87 4.39
N ALA A 553 32.08 -10.73 3.51
CA ALA A 553 33.11 -11.68 3.86
C ALA A 553 34.50 -11.09 3.65
N ARG A 554 35.44 -11.45 4.54
CA ARG A 554 36.87 -11.31 4.21
C ARG A 554 37.14 -12.05 2.90
N PRO A 555 38.13 -11.64 2.07
CA PRO A 555 38.41 -12.29 0.80
C PRO A 555 38.57 -13.82 0.90
N GLU A 556 39.07 -14.32 2.03
CA GLU A 556 39.17 -15.75 2.35
C GLU A 556 37.83 -16.48 2.55
N ASP A 557 36.77 -15.78 2.99
CA ASP A 557 35.49 -16.33 3.42
C ASP A 557 34.41 -16.25 2.31
N VAL A 558 34.64 -15.51 1.22
CA VAL A 558 33.69 -15.27 0.11
C VAL A 558 33.19 -16.58 -0.52
N SER A 559 34.10 -17.50 -0.82
CA SER A 559 33.75 -18.79 -1.45
C SER A 559 32.87 -19.65 -0.54
N MET A 560 33.15 -19.63 0.77
CA MET A 560 32.34 -20.33 1.76
C MET A 560 30.94 -19.71 1.88
N ALA A 561 30.86 -18.38 1.95
CA ALA A 561 29.59 -17.66 2.05
C ALA A 561 28.69 -17.93 0.83
N PHE A 562 29.25 -17.85 -0.38
CA PHE A 562 28.55 -18.20 -1.60
C PHE A 562 28.07 -19.66 -1.61
N ALA A 563 28.93 -20.59 -1.20
CA ALA A 563 28.61 -22.02 -1.18
C ALA A 563 27.40 -22.33 -0.28
N LYS A 564 27.30 -21.70 0.90
CA LYS A 564 26.14 -21.84 1.80
C LYS A 564 24.83 -21.40 1.14
N GLY A 565 24.82 -20.22 0.52
CA GLY A 565 23.65 -19.73 -0.21
C GLY A 565 23.28 -20.61 -1.41
N ALA A 566 24.28 -21.13 -2.12
CA ALA A 566 24.06 -22.03 -3.26
C ALA A 566 23.51 -23.40 -2.84
N GLU A 567 23.96 -23.93 -1.70
CA GLU A 567 23.47 -25.19 -1.12
C GLU A 567 21.98 -25.10 -0.75
N GLU A 568 21.55 -23.98 -0.16
CA GLU A 568 20.14 -23.74 0.20
C GLU A 568 19.21 -23.84 -1.02
N LEU A 569 19.64 -23.37 -2.20
CA LEU A 569 18.83 -23.44 -3.42
C LEU A 569 18.92 -24.80 -4.14
N GLY A 570 20.02 -25.53 -3.96
CA GLY A 570 20.26 -26.83 -4.61
C GLY A 570 20.21 -26.80 -6.14
N LEU A 571 20.47 -25.65 -6.77
CA LEU A 571 20.37 -25.48 -8.22
C LEU A 571 21.68 -25.85 -8.93
N PRO A 572 21.63 -26.72 -9.96
CA PRO A 572 22.81 -27.00 -10.77
C PRO A 572 23.22 -25.75 -11.57
N GLY A 573 24.52 -25.48 -11.63
CA GLY A 573 25.09 -24.38 -12.43
C GLY A 573 25.23 -23.03 -11.72
N LEU A 574 24.92 -22.95 -10.41
CA LEU A 574 25.31 -21.80 -9.61
C LEU A 574 26.84 -21.73 -9.50
N SER A 575 27.41 -20.57 -9.79
CA SER A 575 28.86 -20.35 -9.77
C SER A 575 29.21 -18.97 -9.21
N LEU A 576 30.22 -18.90 -8.35
CA LEU A 576 30.75 -17.63 -7.85
C LEU A 576 31.24 -16.77 -9.02
N ARG A 577 30.84 -15.50 -9.03
CA ARG A 577 31.21 -14.50 -10.04
C ARG A 577 32.26 -13.55 -9.51
N SER A 578 33.08 -12.99 -10.41
CA SER A 578 34.05 -11.97 -10.02
C SER A 578 33.37 -10.67 -9.61
N GLU A 579 34.06 -9.82 -8.85
CA GLU A 579 33.55 -8.50 -8.45
C GLU A 579 33.24 -7.62 -9.68
N GLU A 580 34.04 -7.74 -10.75
CA GLU A 580 33.83 -7.03 -12.03
C GLU A 580 32.57 -7.49 -12.76
N GLU A 581 32.26 -8.80 -12.73
CA GLU A 581 31.02 -9.34 -13.29
C GLU A 581 29.79 -8.92 -12.48
N CYS A 582 29.96 -8.63 -11.18
CA CYS A 582 28.91 -8.14 -10.28
C CYS A 582 28.67 -6.63 -10.40
N ALA A 583 28.91 -6.05 -11.58
CA ALA A 583 28.61 -4.66 -11.86
C ALA A 583 27.12 -4.36 -11.67
N ILE A 584 26.80 -3.15 -11.19
CA ILE A 584 25.43 -2.74 -10.86
C ILE A 584 24.45 -2.87 -12.00
N GLN A 585 24.86 -2.57 -13.24
CA GLN A 585 23.99 -2.73 -14.40
C GLN A 585 23.56 -4.19 -14.58
N ALA A 586 24.45 -5.15 -14.31
CA ALA A 586 24.12 -6.56 -14.33
C ALA A 586 23.23 -6.95 -13.15
N LEU A 587 23.45 -6.39 -11.96
CA LEU A 587 22.59 -6.60 -10.78
C LEU A 587 21.17 -6.04 -10.99
N ASP A 588 21.03 -4.85 -11.57
CA ASP A 588 19.74 -4.24 -11.87
C ASP A 588 18.95 -5.07 -12.89
N GLN A 589 19.60 -5.52 -13.97
CA GLN A 589 19.00 -6.42 -14.95
C GLN A 589 18.63 -7.78 -14.35
N ALA A 590 19.49 -8.32 -13.48
CA ALA A 590 19.23 -9.54 -12.75
C ALA A 590 17.97 -9.40 -11.89
N LEU A 591 17.88 -8.34 -11.08
CA LEU A 591 16.74 -8.07 -10.21
C LEU A 591 15.43 -7.87 -10.98
N GLU A 592 15.45 -7.24 -12.16
CA GLU A 592 14.25 -7.15 -13.01
C GLU A 592 13.71 -8.52 -13.43
N LYS A 593 14.60 -9.46 -13.76
CA LYS A 593 14.21 -10.84 -14.08
C LYS A 593 13.79 -11.61 -12.83
N LEU A 594 14.50 -11.46 -11.73
CA LEU A 594 14.20 -12.12 -10.45
C LEU A 594 12.88 -11.63 -9.84
N ASN A 595 12.47 -10.39 -10.09
CA ASN A 595 11.14 -9.90 -9.68
C ASN A 595 9.99 -10.68 -10.35
N ARG A 596 10.27 -11.39 -11.46
CA ARG A 596 9.34 -12.31 -12.15
C ARG A 596 9.41 -13.75 -11.61
N LEU A 597 10.00 -13.97 -10.44
CA LEU A 597 9.87 -15.24 -9.73
C LEU A 597 8.48 -15.39 -9.10
N ARG A 598 8.11 -16.63 -8.79
CA ARG A 598 6.97 -16.95 -7.91
C ARG A 598 7.28 -16.52 -6.48
N GLU A 599 6.25 -16.24 -5.66
CA GLU A 599 6.46 -15.77 -4.28
C GLU A 599 7.24 -16.78 -3.43
N SER A 600 6.94 -18.09 -3.57
CA SER A 600 7.72 -19.14 -2.90
C SER A 600 9.19 -19.12 -3.32
N SER A 601 9.48 -18.91 -4.61
CA SER A 601 10.84 -18.82 -5.12
C SER A 601 11.56 -17.54 -4.68
N LYS A 602 10.83 -16.44 -4.47
CA LYS A 602 11.40 -15.22 -3.85
C LYS A 602 11.80 -15.48 -2.40
N ARG A 603 10.97 -16.20 -1.64
CA ARG A 603 11.31 -16.64 -0.28
C ARG A 603 12.59 -17.45 -0.27
N ASP A 604 12.67 -18.48 -1.11
CA ASP A 604 13.84 -19.37 -1.17
C ASP A 604 15.10 -18.59 -1.55
N LEU A 605 15.01 -17.64 -2.49
CA LEU A 605 16.11 -16.73 -2.85
C LEU A 605 16.53 -15.82 -1.67
N ILE A 606 15.57 -15.25 -0.93
CA ILE A 606 15.88 -14.38 0.22
C ILE A 606 16.50 -15.20 1.36
N THR A 607 16.05 -16.44 1.59
CA THR A 607 16.70 -17.36 2.52
C THR A 607 18.13 -17.66 2.09
N ALA A 608 18.38 -17.95 0.81
CA ALA A 608 19.72 -18.14 0.29
C ALA A 608 20.61 -16.89 0.47
N CYS A 609 20.06 -15.69 0.22
CA CYS A 609 20.76 -14.43 0.48
C CYS A 609 21.09 -14.25 1.97
N SER A 610 20.17 -14.65 2.84
CA SER A 610 20.35 -14.58 4.30
C SER A 610 21.40 -15.59 4.79
N GLU A 611 21.50 -16.78 4.18
CA GLU A 611 22.55 -17.77 4.45
C GLU A 611 23.94 -17.27 4.04
N VAL A 612 24.05 -16.52 2.93
CA VAL A 612 25.32 -15.86 2.54
C VAL A 612 25.75 -14.85 3.60
N ILE A 613 24.81 -14.05 4.11
CA ILE A 613 25.11 -12.97 5.05
C ILE A 613 25.48 -13.51 6.43
N VAL A 614 24.81 -14.57 6.88
CA VAL A 614 25.04 -15.20 8.18
C VAL A 614 26.22 -16.18 8.17
N ALA A 615 26.86 -16.38 7.02
CA ALA A 615 27.85 -17.43 6.80
C ALA A 615 29.03 -17.40 7.80
N ASP A 616 29.45 -16.22 8.24
CA ASP A 616 30.54 -15.98 9.20
C ASP A 616 30.05 -15.84 10.66
N GLY A 617 28.74 -15.97 10.89
CA GLY A 617 28.11 -15.88 12.20
C GLY A 617 27.85 -14.44 12.68
N MET A 618 28.12 -13.42 11.87
CA MET A 618 27.88 -12.00 12.19
C MET A 618 27.16 -11.30 11.04
N VAL A 619 26.43 -10.22 11.32
CA VAL A 619 25.71 -9.47 10.26
C VAL A 619 26.13 -8.01 10.33
N SER A 620 26.95 -7.54 9.38
CA SER A 620 27.30 -6.11 9.31
C SER A 620 26.11 -5.24 8.87
N ILE A 621 26.14 -3.94 9.23
CA ILE A 621 25.15 -2.96 8.78
C ILE A 621 25.08 -2.94 7.24
N SER A 622 26.23 -2.95 6.57
CA SER A 622 26.31 -2.95 5.12
C SER A 622 25.65 -4.18 4.47
N GLN A 623 25.87 -5.38 5.02
CA GLN A 623 25.19 -6.59 4.53
C GLN A 623 23.68 -6.51 4.72
N ALA A 624 23.22 -6.00 5.87
CA ALA A 624 21.81 -5.81 6.15
C ALA A 624 21.15 -4.81 5.18
N GLU A 625 21.84 -3.71 4.87
CA GLU A 625 21.37 -2.71 3.90
C GLU A 625 21.23 -3.30 2.50
N VAL A 626 22.22 -4.08 2.03
CA VAL A 626 22.15 -4.73 0.72
C VAL A 626 21.04 -5.77 0.67
N LEU A 627 20.87 -6.58 1.72
CA LEU A 627 19.76 -7.51 1.80
C LEU A 627 18.42 -6.79 1.73
N ARG A 628 18.26 -5.68 2.46
CA ARG A 628 17.05 -4.85 2.41
C ARG A 628 16.82 -4.27 1.03
N ALA A 629 17.85 -3.80 0.34
CA ALA A 629 17.75 -3.30 -1.03
C ALA A 629 17.37 -4.40 -2.05
N VAL A 630 17.91 -5.62 -1.89
CA VAL A 630 17.50 -6.80 -2.68
C VAL A 630 16.05 -7.16 -2.40
N CYS A 631 15.66 -7.21 -1.12
CA CYS A 631 14.29 -7.50 -0.69
C CYS A 631 13.30 -6.47 -1.23
N ASP A 632 13.63 -5.18 -1.11
CA ASP A 632 12.84 -4.09 -1.69
C ASP A 632 12.71 -4.26 -3.21
N ALA A 633 13.80 -4.52 -3.92
CA ALA A 633 13.77 -4.75 -5.37
C ALA A 633 12.85 -5.92 -5.79
N LEU A 634 12.72 -6.94 -4.94
CA LEU A 634 11.84 -8.09 -5.11
C LEU A 634 10.38 -7.86 -4.64
N GLU A 635 10.03 -6.64 -4.20
CA GLU A 635 8.73 -6.30 -3.59
C GLU A 635 8.47 -7.03 -2.25
N CYS A 636 9.53 -7.38 -1.53
CA CYS A 636 9.49 -8.07 -0.26
C CYS A 636 9.96 -7.09 0.84
N PRO A 637 9.07 -6.33 1.48
CA PRO A 637 9.48 -5.32 2.45
C PRO A 637 10.16 -5.98 3.65
N MET A 638 11.38 -5.54 3.95
CA MET A 638 12.17 -6.05 5.07
C MET A 638 12.36 -4.93 6.10
N PRO A 639 11.85 -5.11 7.34
CA PRO A 639 12.07 -4.18 8.44
C PRO A 639 13.55 -3.90 8.73
N PRO A 640 13.89 -2.79 9.41
CA PRO A 640 15.21 -2.59 9.97
C PRO A 640 15.58 -3.70 10.95
N LEU A 641 16.84 -4.17 10.94
CA LEU A 641 17.32 -5.12 11.93
C LEU A 641 17.28 -4.52 13.34
N LEU A 642 16.90 -5.32 14.33
CA LEU A 642 16.82 -4.87 15.72
C LEU A 642 18.20 -4.82 16.39
N PRO A 643 18.46 -3.85 17.28
CA PRO A 643 19.70 -3.82 18.08
C PRO A 643 19.87 -5.11 18.88
N GLY A 644 21.04 -5.75 18.79
CA GLY A 644 21.33 -7.03 19.47
C GLY A 644 21.14 -8.28 18.61
N GLN A 645 20.58 -8.16 17.40
CA GLN A 645 20.71 -9.19 16.35
C GLN A 645 22.09 -9.10 15.70
N THR A 646 23.17 -9.32 16.48
CA THR A 646 24.57 -9.44 16.03
C THR A 646 25.02 -8.49 14.91
N VAL A 647 24.75 -7.19 15.08
CA VAL A 647 25.29 -6.14 14.22
C VAL A 647 26.46 -5.44 14.92
N GLN A 648 27.67 -5.49 14.33
CA GLN A 648 28.77 -4.61 14.74
C GLN A 648 28.67 -3.28 14.00
N GLU A 649 28.91 -2.18 14.73
CA GLU A 649 28.92 -0.80 14.23
C GLU A 649 29.98 -0.53 13.15
#